data_AF-I3K337-F1
#
_entry.id   AF-I3K337-F1
#
_cell.length_a   1.000
_cell.length_b   1.000
_cell.length_c   1.000
_cell.angle_alpha   90.00
_cell.angle_beta   90.00
_cell.angle_gamma   90.00
#
_symmetry.space_group_name_H-M   'P 1'
#
loop_
_entity.id
_entity.type
_entity.pdbx_description
1 polymer ?
#
loop_
_entity_poly.entity_id
_entity_poly.type
_entity_poly.pdbx_seq_one_letter_code
_entity_poly.pdbx_strand_id
1 'polypeptide(L)'
;MVTEIRGFTDPQKEEYIKKKFRDEEQASRIISHIKTSRSLHIMCHIPVFCWITATVLEDELKTREGGQLPKTLTEMYIHFLVVQAKVKKVKYDGGAETDPHWSPESRKMIESLGKLAFVQLQKGNLIFYESDLTECGIGIRAASVYSGVFTQIFKEERGLYQDKVFCFIHLSVQEFLAALHVHLTFINSGLNLLEEQQTTSKNSDTRESAEKLFYQSAVNKALQSPNGHLDLFLRFLLGLSLQTNQILLRGLLTQTGSSSQTNQETVQFIKEKLNETLSSEKTINLFHCLNELNDRSLVEEIQEYLRSGRLSRYKLSPAQWSALVFILLSSEKDLDVFDLKKYSASEEALLRLLPVVKASNKALISVPNLSETGCEGVSSVLRSQYSSLRELNLSINSLEDSGFKIFSAALESPHCRLETLRLNICNLSERSYETLSSILSSQSSSLKELDLGNNKLHDSAGKLLSIGLKSLNCKLNNLRLDHCNSLERICEAPFSVLNSQYSNLRGLDLSNNDLHDSKVNLLSVSVKGPHCKLETLSLSGCLITGEGCTYLASALSSNPSHLRELDLSYNHPGHSGMKLLSAGLKDPGWRLDTLRVEPAGVRWLRPGLRKYSCELTIDTNTVNTKLQLSDNNRKVTRVEEVQSYPDHPDRFDVCKQLLCRNGLTGRCYWEVEWRGDVYISVSYRRIRRKGGRDCVFGHNYQSWSLYCDYNGPCHVWHNNRQISISSSSSSSVSNRVAVYVDCPAGTLSFYRVSSDTLIHLHTFNTTFTEPLYPGFTVGHGSSVSLC
;
A
#
# COMPACT_ATOMS: atom_id res chain seq x y z
N MET A 1 3.76 18.49 -23.22
CA MET A 1 4.75 18.25 -22.14
C MET A 1 4.33 19.14 -20.98
N VAL A 2 3.97 18.56 -19.83
CA VAL A 2 3.58 19.31 -18.62
C VAL A 2 4.72 19.16 -17.62
N THR A 3 5.28 20.27 -17.17
CA THR A 3 6.34 20.29 -16.15
C THR A 3 5.69 20.48 -14.79
N GLU A 4 5.81 19.49 -13.91
CA GLU A 4 5.28 19.51 -12.54
C GLU A 4 6.36 20.04 -11.58
N ILE A 5 6.07 21.10 -10.82
CA ILE A 5 6.94 21.62 -9.77
C ILE A 5 6.60 20.89 -8.47
N ARG A 6 7.54 20.08 -7.96
CA ARG A 6 7.32 19.16 -6.82
C ARG A 6 7.84 19.66 -5.47
N GLY A 7 8.07 20.96 -5.28
CA GLY A 7 8.51 21.49 -3.97
C GLY A 7 9.84 20.91 -3.44
N PHE A 8 10.02 20.93 -2.11
CA PHE A 8 11.19 20.44 -1.38
C PHE A 8 11.03 18.98 -0.95
N THR A 9 12.01 18.15 -1.30
CA THR A 9 12.20 16.82 -0.68
C THR A 9 12.60 16.96 0.78
N ASP A 10 12.48 15.90 1.58
CA ASP A 10 12.84 15.95 3.01
C ASP A 10 14.29 16.41 3.26
N PRO A 11 15.30 15.95 2.48
CA PRO A 11 16.65 16.52 2.56
C PRO A 11 16.71 18.01 2.23
N GLN A 12 15.98 18.48 1.23
CA GLN A 12 15.95 19.90 0.83
C GLN A 12 15.30 20.79 1.90
N LYS A 13 14.28 20.28 2.63
CA LYS A 13 13.69 21.00 3.77
C LYS A 13 14.75 21.27 4.84
N GLU A 14 15.52 20.25 5.21
CA GLU A 14 16.59 20.40 6.21
C GLU A 14 17.72 21.31 5.72
N GLU A 15 18.12 21.18 4.46
CA GLU A 15 19.15 22.02 3.85
C GLU A 15 18.75 23.50 3.87
N TYR A 16 17.49 23.81 3.54
CA TYR A 16 16.97 25.17 3.59
C TYR A 16 17.06 25.77 5.00
N ILE A 17 16.64 25.02 6.03
CA ILE A 17 16.72 25.48 7.42
C ILE A 17 18.17 25.70 7.85
N LYS A 18 19.06 24.74 7.57
CA LYS A 18 20.50 24.86 7.89
C LYS A 18 21.17 26.05 7.19
N LYS A 19 20.74 26.40 5.97
CA LYS A 19 21.24 27.58 5.25
C LYS A 19 20.71 28.91 5.83
N LYS A 20 19.51 28.91 6.41
CA LYS A 20 18.88 30.12 6.96
C LYS A 20 19.44 30.50 8.33
N PHE A 21 19.75 29.53 9.18
CA PHE A 21 20.22 29.75 10.55
C PHE A 21 21.72 29.49 10.67
N ARG A 22 22.47 30.48 11.19
CA ARG A 22 23.93 30.35 11.40
C ARG A 22 24.28 29.49 12.62
N ASP A 23 23.37 29.42 13.59
CA ASP A 23 23.50 28.59 14.79
C ASP A 23 22.97 27.17 14.51
N GLU A 24 23.86 26.19 14.59
CA GLU A 24 23.53 24.78 14.34
C GLU A 24 22.57 24.18 15.38
N GLU A 25 22.63 24.64 16.64
CA GLU A 25 21.73 24.16 17.69
C GLU A 25 20.32 24.67 17.45
N GLN A 26 20.19 25.96 17.09
CA GLN A 26 18.92 26.56 16.71
C GLN A 26 18.32 25.87 15.48
N ALA A 27 19.12 25.65 14.42
CA ALA A 27 18.69 24.95 13.21
C ALA A 27 18.21 23.53 13.53
N SER A 28 18.95 22.80 14.34
CA SER A 28 18.61 21.43 14.75
C SER A 28 17.32 21.36 15.57
N ARG A 29 17.10 22.33 16.48
CA ARG A 29 15.88 22.44 17.27
C ARG A 29 14.66 22.73 16.39
N ILE A 30 14.79 23.61 15.40
CA ILE A 30 13.72 23.91 14.43
C ILE A 30 13.40 22.67 13.60
N ILE A 31 14.40 21.99 13.04
CA ILE A 31 14.21 20.77 12.26
C ILE A 31 13.52 19.69 13.09
N SER A 32 13.95 19.50 14.34
CA SER A 32 13.34 18.55 15.27
C SER A 32 11.87 18.88 15.53
N HIS A 33 11.56 20.14 15.81
CA HIS A 33 10.17 20.58 16.03
C HIS A 33 9.29 20.36 14.80
N ILE A 34 9.77 20.73 13.61
CA ILE A 34 9.06 20.49 12.34
C ILE A 34 8.77 18.99 12.18
N LYS A 35 9.75 18.11 12.45
CA LYS A 35 9.56 16.64 12.39
C LYS A 35 8.57 16.12 13.44
N THR A 36 8.48 16.74 14.62
CA THR A 36 7.51 16.33 15.65
C THR A 36 6.06 16.67 15.28
N SER A 37 5.83 17.68 14.43
CA SER A 37 4.50 18.03 13.91
C SER A 37 4.35 17.62 12.45
N ARG A 38 3.66 16.49 12.23
CA ARG A 38 3.49 15.93 10.89
C ARG A 38 2.85 16.92 9.90
N SER A 39 1.87 17.69 10.34
CA SER A 39 1.22 18.73 9.52
C SER A 39 2.23 19.79 9.06
N LEU A 40 3.10 20.28 9.94
CA LEU A 40 4.13 21.26 9.58
C LEU A 40 5.16 20.64 8.62
N HIS A 41 5.59 19.40 8.90
CA HIS A 41 6.55 18.70 8.06
C HIS A 41 6.05 18.48 6.62
N ILE A 42 4.78 18.08 6.45
CA ILE A 42 4.16 17.91 5.14
C ILE A 42 4.07 19.26 4.43
N MET A 43 3.61 20.31 5.11
CA MET A 43 3.42 21.62 4.49
C MET A 43 4.74 22.29 4.08
N CYS A 44 5.83 22.07 4.83
CA CYS A 44 7.17 22.55 4.48
C CYS A 44 7.71 21.98 3.16
N HIS A 45 7.03 21.00 2.54
CA HIS A 45 7.27 20.62 1.15
C HIS A 45 7.09 21.80 0.19
N ILE A 46 6.20 22.74 0.48
CA ILE A 46 6.07 23.96 -0.32
C ILE A 46 7.03 25.00 0.27
N PRO A 47 7.96 25.56 -0.53
CA PRO A 47 9.02 26.44 -0.03
C PRO A 47 8.52 27.63 0.80
N VAL A 48 7.38 28.23 0.44
CA VAL A 48 6.81 29.37 1.17
C VAL A 48 6.35 28.99 2.58
N PHE A 49 5.78 27.80 2.79
CA PHE A 49 5.44 27.32 4.13
C PHE A 49 6.70 27.09 4.93
N CYS A 50 7.75 26.53 4.33
CA CYS A 50 9.05 26.37 4.98
C CYS A 50 9.63 27.72 5.41
N TRP A 51 9.53 28.75 4.57
CA TRP A 51 9.94 30.11 4.91
C TRP A 51 9.11 30.73 6.06
N ILE A 52 7.78 30.61 6.03
CA ILE A 52 6.88 31.09 7.09
C ILE A 52 7.22 30.41 8.41
N THR A 53 7.27 29.07 8.41
CA THR A 53 7.57 28.27 9.60
C THR A 53 8.93 28.64 10.19
N ALA A 54 9.97 28.77 9.36
CA ALA A 54 11.28 29.18 9.83
C ALA A 54 11.26 30.59 10.45
N THR A 55 10.56 31.54 9.81
CA THR A 55 10.46 32.93 10.31
C THR A 55 9.73 33.01 11.66
N VAL A 56 8.64 32.25 11.81
CA VAL A 56 7.87 32.19 13.06
C VAL A 56 8.67 31.55 14.19
N LEU A 57 9.29 30.39 13.92
CA LEU A 57 10.07 29.68 14.94
C LEU A 57 11.32 30.45 15.35
N GLU A 58 11.89 31.27 14.46
CA GLU A 58 12.98 32.19 14.81
C GLU A 58 12.55 33.23 15.86
N ASP A 59 11.41 33.91 15.67
CA ASP A 59 10.90 34.91 16.62
C ASP A 59 10.52 34.27 17.96
N GLU A 60 9.85 33.12 17.92
CA GLU A 60 9.42 32.39 19.12
C GLU A 60 10.61 31.91 19.96
N LEU A 61 11.68 31.41 19.33
CA LEU A 61 12.89 30.97 20.03
C LEU A 61 13.69 32.13 20.65
N LYS A 62 13.63 33.34 20.06
CA LYS A 62 14.29 34.54 20.61
C LYS A 62 13.53 35.12 21.80
N THR A 63 12.20 35.01 21.80
CA THR A 63 11.33 35.72 22.74
C THR A 63 10.83 34.85 23.91
N ARG A 64 10.93 33.51 23.83
CA ARG A 64 10.46 32.59 24.87
C ARG A 64 11.59 31.69 25.38
N GLU A 65 12.06 31.94 26.61
CA GLU A 65 12.82 30.95 27.38
C GLU A 65 11.88 29.83 27.87
N GLY A 66 11.78 28.73 27.12
CA GLY A 66 11.10 27.51 27.58
C GLY A 66 9.61 27.34 27.25
N GLY A 67 9.01 28.21 26.42
CA GLY A 67 7.61 28.07 25.97
C GLY A 67 7.40 26.95 24.94
N GLN A 68 6.16 26.42 24.83
CA GLN A 68 5.80 25.48 23.75
C GLN A 68 5.75 26.20 22.39
N LEU A 69 6.44 25.65 21.40
CA LEU A 69 6.44 26.16 20.02
C LEU A 69 5.10 25.85 19.32
N PRO A 70 4.67 26.70 18.36
CA PRO A 70 3.44 26.48 17.57
C PRO A 70 3.42 25.11 16.89
N LYS A 71 2.31 24.36 17.03
CA LYS A 71 2.15 23.00 16.50
C LYS A 71 1.16 22.92 15.35
N THR A 72 0.13 23.76 15.37
CA THR A 72 -0.93 23.79 14.34
C THR A 72 -0.62 24.83 13.27
N LEU A 73 -1.30 24.74 12.11
CA LEU A 73 -1.12 25.73 11.06
C LEU A 73 -1.70 27.07 11.48
N THR A 74 -2.83 27.07 12.18
CA THR A 74 -3.47 28.30 12.65
C THR A 74 -2.60 29.05 13.64
N GLU A 75 -1.98 28.36 14.60
CA GLU A 75 -1.00 28.98 15.50
C GLU A 75 0.16 29.59 14.71
N MET A 76 0.73 28.86 13.75
CA MET A 76 1.81 29.37 12.90
C MET A 76 1.42 30.66 12.19
N TYR A 77 0.20 30.75 11.66
CA TYR A 77 -0.25 31.93 10.92
C TYR A 77 -0.63 33.11 11.84
N ILE A 78 -1.15 32.84 13.03
CA ILE A 78 -1.35 33.88 14.05
C ILE A 78 0.01 34.47 14.44
N HIS A 79 0.99 33.63 14.76
CA HIS A 79 2.33 34.10 15.09
C HIS A 79 3.00 34.80 13.91
N PHE A 80 2.82 34.31 12.68
CA PHE A 80 3.29 35.00 11.49
C PHE A 80 2.72 36.41 11.39
N LEU A 81 1.41 36.59 11.61
CA LEU A 81 0.78 37.90 11.60
C LEU A 81 1.34 38.83 12.69
N VAL A 82 1.56 38.29 13.90
CA VAL A 82 2.18 39.03 15.01
C VAL A 82 3.61 39.46 14.65
N VAL A 83 4.42 38.57 14.07
CA VAL A 83 5.78 38.90 13.60
C VAL A 83 5.73 40.01 12.55
N GLN A 84 4.81 39.94 11.57
CA GLN A 84 4.67 41.00 10.57
C GLN A 84 4.25 42.34 11.19
N ALA A 85 3.36 42.33 12.19
CA ALA A 85 2.96 43.55 12.90
C ALA A 85 4.14 44.18 13.68
N LYS A 86 4.95 43.36 14.37
CA LYS A 86 6.18 43.82 15.06
C LYS A 86 7.18 44.41 14.07
N VAL A 87 7.47 43.70 12.98
CA VAL A 87 8.44 44.14 11.95
C VAL A 87 8.02 45.47 11.35
N LYS A 88 6.73 45.65 11.05
CA LYS A 88 6.22 46.93 10.58
C LYS A 88 6.45 48.04 11.59
N LYS A 89 6.11 47.79 12.86
CA LYS A 89 6.19 48.79 13.92
C LYS A 89 7.62 49.30 14.12
N VAL A 90 8.58 48.38 14.17
CA VAL A 90 10.01 48.72 14.34
C VAL A 90 10.55 49.45 13.11
N LYS A 91 10.18 49.02 11.90
CA LYS A 91 10.74 49.58 10.65
C LYS A 91 10.11 50.90 10.20
N TYR A 92 8.82 51.12 10.47
CA TYR A 92 8.06 52.21 9.86
C TYR A 92 7.37 53.12 10.89
N ASP A 93 6.97 52.58 12.04
CA ASP A 93 6.24 53.35 13.06
C ASP A 93 7.18 53.89 14.17
N GLY A 94 8.48 53.55 14.13
CA GLY A 94 9.49 54.04 15.07
C GLY A 94 9.36 53.51 16.51
N GLY A 95 8.55 52.47 16.73
CA GLY A 95 8.31 51.88 18.04
C GLY A 95 9.34 50.82 18.46
N ALA A 96 9.39 50.51 19.76
CA ALA A 96 10.28 49.47 20.29
C ALA A 96 9.67 48.07 20.14
N GLU A 97 10.50 47.02 20.05
CA GLU A 97 10.04 45.61 20.00
C GLU A 97 9.23 45.19 21.23
N THR A 98 9.39 45.90 22.36
CA THR A 98 8.70 45.64 23.64
C THR A 98 7.28 46.22 23.71
N ASP A 99 6.89 47.07 22.76
CA ASP A 99 5.57 47.71 22.79
C ASP A 99 4.44 46.73 22.44
N PRO A 100 3.18 47.00 22.84
CA PRO A 100 2.04 46.21 22.39
C PRO A 100 1.98 46.11 20.87
N HIS A 101 1.86 44.88 20.36
CA HIS A 101 1.93 44.59 18.93
C HIS A 101 0.68 45.05 18.15
N TRP A 102 -0.45 45.33 18.82
CA TRP A 102 -1.68 45.81 18.18
C TRP A 102 -1.99 47.30 18.50
N SER A 103 -1.51 48.22 17.65
CA SER A 103 -1.96 49.63 17.65
C SER A 103 -3.36 49.79 16.99
N PRO A 104 -4.14 50.85 17.28
CA PRO A 104 -5.43 51.10 16.62
C PRO A 104 -5.33 51.10 15.08
N GLU A 105 -4.28 51.68 14.53
CA GLU A 105 -4.01 51.77 13.09
C GLU A 105 -3.72 50.38 12.51
N SER A 106 -2.92 49.58 13.23
CA SER A 106 -2.58 48.22 12.81
C SER A 106 -3.80 47.30 12.84
N ARG A 107 -4.68 47.43 13.84
CA ARG A 107 -5.95 46.68 13.90
C ARG A 107 -6.85 47.01 12.72
N LYS A 108 -7.09 48.29 12.47
CA LYS A 108 -7.89 48.76 11.33
C LYS A 108 -7.35 48.25 10.00
N MET A 109 -6.02 48.22 9.84
CA MET A 109 -5.40 47.68 8.64
C MET A 109 -5.61 46.17 8.50
N ILE A 110 -5.44 45.38 9.56
CA ILE A 110 -5.70 43.94 9.53
C ILE A 110 -7.17 43.64 9.19
N GLU A 111 -8.11 44.41 9.74
CA GLU A 111 -9.53 44.30 9.39
C GLU A 111 -9.77 44.57 7.89
N SER A 112 -9.18 45.64 7.34
CA SER A 112 -9.26 45.95 5.91
C SER A 112 -8.62 44.89 5.03
N LEU A 113 -7.45 44.35 5.42
CA LEU A 113 -6.77 43.28 4.69
C LEU A 113 -7.56 41.98 4.72
N GLY A 114 -8.15 41.64 5.87
CA GLY A 114 -9.02 40.49 6.01
C GLY A 114 -10.28 40.60 5.16
N LYS A 115 -10.90 41.78 5.12
CA LYS A 115 -12.04 42.06 4.23
C LYS A 115 -11.67 41.88 2.76
N LEU A 116 -10.55 42.47 2.33
CA LEU A 116 -10.04 42.31 0.97
C LEU A 116 -9.79 40.84 0.64
N ALA A 117 -9.11 40.12 1.53
CA ALA A 117 -8.79 38.71 1.36
C ALA A 117 -10.05 37.86 1.18
N PHE A 118 -11.07 38.09 2.00
CA PHE A 118 -12.35 37.39 1.91
C PHE A 118 -13.09 37.70 0.60
N VAL A 119 -13.22 38.97 0.22
CA VAL A 119 -13.89 39.38 -1.03
C VAL A 119 -13.19 38.77 -2.26
N GLN A 120 -11.86 38.84 -2.32
CA GLN A 120 -11.12 38.28 -3.45
C GLN A 120 -11.14 36.75 -3.44
N LEU A 121 -11.17 36.11 -2.26
CA LEU A 121 -11.35 34.65 -2.15
C LEU A 121 -12.71 34.21 -2.70
N GLN A 122 -13.80 34.91 -2.36
CA GLN A 122 -15.14 34.63 -2.92
C GLN A 122 -15.21 34.84 -4.44
N LYS A 123 -14.47 35.83 -4.97
CA LYS A 123 -14.35 36.08 -6.41
C LYS A 123 -13.45 35.07 -7.13
N GLY A 124 -12.67 34.26 -6.41
CA GLY A 124 -11.66 33.35 -7.00
C GLY A 124 -10.42 34.07 -7.55
N ASN A 125 -10.15 35.29 -7.08
CA ASN A 125 -9.07 36.13 -7.57
C ASN A 125 -7.80 35.98 -6.72
N LEU A 126 -6.67 35.75 -7.39
CA LEU A 126 -5.32 35.77 -6.79
C LEU A 126 -4.62 37.12 -6.96
N ILE A 127 -5.05 37.91 -7.94
CA ILE A 127 -4.52 39.23 -8.27
C ILE A 127 -5.67 40.22 -8.21
N PHE A 128 -5.41 41.41 -7.67
CA PHE A 128 -6.39 42.48 -7.50
C PHE A 128 -5.76 43.85 -7.80
N TYR A 129 -6.59 44.85 -8.01
CA TYR A 129 -6.20 46.17 -8.49
C TYR A 129 -6.32 47.23 -7.40
N GLU A 130 -5.85 48.44 -7.72
CA GLU A 130 -5.96 49.60 -6.83
C GLU A 130 -7.41 49.90 -6.42
N SER A 131 -8.38 49.72 -7.33
CA SER A 131 -9.81 49.88 -7.03
C SER A 131 -10.27 48.94 -5.92
N ASP A 132 -9.83 47.68 -5.92
CA ASP A 132 -10.18 46.69 -4.90
C ASP A 132 -9.61 47.08 -3.53
N LEU A 133 -8.40 47.66 -3.49
CA LEU A 133 -7.80 48.18 -2.26
C LEU A 133 -8.64 49.32 -1.69
N THR A 134 -9.06 50.27 -2.53
CA THR A 134 -9.86 51.42 -2.11
C THR A 134 -11.25 51.01 -1.61
N GLU A 135 -11.90 50.01 -2.23
CA GLU A 135 -13.18 49.45 -1.80
C GLU A 135 -13.11 48.84 -0.39
N CYS A 136 -11.94 48.32 -0.02
CA CYS A 136 -11.67 47.74 1.29
C CYS A 136 -11.10 48.75 2.30
N GLY A 137 -11.00 50.04 1.93
CA GLY A 137 -10.51 51.12 2.79
C GLY A 137 -8.99 51.14 2.95
N ILE A 138 -8.24 50.52 2.03
CA ILE A 138 -6.77 50.49 2.04
C ILE A 138 -6.23 51.58 1.12
N GLY A 139 -5.54 52.56 1.70
CA GLY A 139 -4.81 53.55 0.91
C GLY A 139 -3.54 52.98 0.26
N ILE A 140 -3.20 53.44 -0.94
CA ILE A 140 -2.04 52.96 -1.73
C ILE A 140 -0.72 53.08 -0.93
N ARG A 141 -0.53 54.19 -0.20
CA ARG A 141 0.66 54.38 0.64
C ARG A 141 0.74 53.38 1.81
N ALA A 142 -0.41 52.97 2.35
CA ALA A 142 -0.47 51.94 3.38
C ALA A 142 -0.18 50.55 2.80
N ALA A 143 -0.53 50.31 1.54
CA ALA A 143 -0.25 49.05 0.85
C ALA A 143 1.25 48.77 0.69
N SER A 144 2.07 49.79 0.41
CA SER A 144 3.53 49.65 0.26
C SER A 144 4.26 49.26 1.56
N VAL A 145 3.63 49.48 2.73
CA VAL A 145 4.25 49.26 4.06
C VAL A 145 4.11 47.79 4.53
N TYR A 146 3.20 47.02 3.94
CA TYR A 146 2.88 45.64 4.33
C TYR A 146 3.40 44.57 3.34
N SER A 147 4.62 44.78 2.81
CA SER A 147 5.26 43.89 1.82
C SER A 147 5.43 42.43 2.27
N GLY A 148 5.35 42.16 3.57
CA GLY A 148 5.40 40.80 4.14
C GLY A 148 4.07 40.05 4.13
N VAL A 149 2.96 40.68 3.74
CA VAL A 149 1.62 40.09 3.68
C VAL A 149 1.08 40.08 2.24
N PHE A 150 1.31 41.16 1.49
CA PHE A 150 0.99 41.23 0.08
C PHE A 150 2.01 42.12 -0.65
N THR A 151 2.21 41.89 -1.94
CA THR A 151 3.19 42.60 -2.76
C THR A 151 2.53 43.26 -3.96
N GLN A 152 3.09 44.39 -4.37
CA GLN A 152 2.83 44.97 -5.68
C GLN A 152 3.61 44.18 -6.73
N ILE A 153 2.97 43.88 -7.86
CA ILE A 153 3.60 43.29 -9.04
C ILE A 153 3.53 44.33 -10.16
N PHE A 154 4.62 44.48 -10.93
CA PHE A 154 4.59 45.27 -12.15
C PHE A 154 4.19 44.38 -13.31
N LYS A 155 3.07 44.68 -13.97
CA LYS A 155 2.69 44.03 -15.22
C LYS A 155 2.70 45.08 -16.34
N GLU A 156 3.60 44.95 -17.29
CA GLU A 156 3.50 45.66 -18.58
C GLU A 156 2.49 44.91 -19.45
N GLU A 157 1.23 45.33 -19.43
CA GLU A 157 0.34 45.01 -20.55
C GLU A 157 0.64 45.98 -21.69
N ARG A 158 0.65 45.49 -22.94
CA ARG A 158 0.91 46.31 -24.13
C ARG A 158 -0.18 47.38 -24.28
N GLY A 159 0.01 48.55 -23.67
CA GLY A 159 -0.92 49.68 -23.70
C GLY A 159 -0.50 50.83 -22.76
N LEU A 160 -0.99 52.03 -23.04
CA LEU A 160 -0.60 53.32 -22.42
C LEU A 160 -0.91 53.48 -20.91
N TYR A 161 -1.42 52.45 -20.23
CA TYR A 161 -1.75 52.49 -18.79
C TYR A 161 -1.03 51.36 -18.04
N GLN A 162 -0.15 51.73 -17.10
CA GLN A 162 0.47 50.81 -16.15
C GLN A 162 -0.41 50.72 -14.89
N ASP A 163 -1.45 49.89 -14.93
CA ASP A 163 -2.23 49.63 -13.73
C ASP A 163 -1.41 48.81 -12.73
N LYS A 164 -1.30 49.32 -11.51
CA LYS A 164 -0.62 48.60 -10.43
C LYS A 164 -1.47 47.41 -10.01
N VAL A 165 -0.89 46.22 -10.11
CA VAL A 165 -1.52 44.97 -9.66
C VAL A 165 -0.88 44.50 -8.36
N PHE A 166 -1.69 43.86 -7.52
CA PHE A 166 -1.30 43.40 -6.20
C PHE A 166 -1.71 41.94 -6.01
N CYS A 167 -0.96 41.20 -5.21
CA CYS A 167 -1.35 39.86 -4.75
C CYS A 167 -0.86 39.62 -3.33
N PHE A 168 -1.53 38.75 -2.59
CA PHE A 168 -0.96 38.23 -1.34
C PHE A 168 0.33 37.46 -1.64
N ILE A 169 1.27 37.42 -0.68
CA ILE A 169 2.55 36.71 -0.88
C ILE A 169 2.37 35.22 -1.17
N HIS A 170 1.23 34.66 -0.73
CA HIS A 170 0.76 33.32 -1.05
C HIS A 170 -0.75 33.20 -0.79
N LEU A 171 -1.42 32.30 -1.50
CA LEU A 171 -2.86 32.02 -1.32
C LEU A 171 -3.22 31.66 0.14
N SER A 172 -2.35 30.92 0.83
CA SER A 172 -2.59 30.56 2.23
C SER A 172 -2.67 31.78 3.17
N VAL A 173 -1.98 32.87 2.85
CA VAL A 173 -2.07 34.13 3.62
C VAL A 173 -3.40 34.82 3.35
N GLN A 174 -3.86 34.80 2.09
CA GLN A 174 -5.19 35.27 1.72
C GLN A 174 -6.28 34.48 2.46
N GLU A 175 -6.22 33.15 2.42
CA GLU A 175 -7.21 32.28 3.09
C GLU A 175 -7.21 32.46 4.62
N PHE A 176 -6.02 32.60 5.23
CA PHE A 176 -5.92 32.88 6.67
C PHE A 176 -6.56 34.22 7.05
N LEU A 177 -6.23 35.29 6.32
CA LEU A 177 -6.79 36.62 6.59
C LEU A 177 -8.30 36.67 6.34
N ALA A 178 -8.77 35.96 5.32
CA ALA A 178 -10.20 35.79 5.06
C ALA A 178 -10.89 35.07 6.24
N ALA A 179 -10.31 33.96 6.72
CA ALA A 179 -10.84 33.22 7.87
C ALA A 179 -10.86 34.07 9.15
N LEU A 180 -9.78 34.84 9.38
CA LEU A 180 -9.71 35.79 10.48
C LEU A 180 -10.81 36.86 10.38
N HIS A 181 -11.03 37.45 9.20
CA HIS A 181 -12.08 38.44 9.00
C HIS A 181 -13.48 37.87 9.26
N VAL A 182 -13.76 36.68 8.74
CA VAL A 182 -15.05 36.01 8.91
C VAL A 182 -15.29 35.67 10.39
N HIS A 183 -14.29 35.14 11.07
CA HIS A 183 -14.35 34.86 12.51
C HIS A 183 -14.57 36.13 13.34
N LEU A 184 -13.76 37.18 13.12
CA LEU A 184 -13.87 38.45 13.86
C LEU A 184 -15.23 39.11 13.65
N THR A 185 -15.73 39.12 12.41
CA THR A 185 -17.03 39.70 12.08
C THR A 185 -18.15 38.97 12.82
N PHE A 186 -18.14 37.64 12.81
CA PHE A 186 -19.14 36.84 13.51
C PHE A 186 -19.08 37.06 15.03
N ILE A 187 -17.90 37.00 15.65
CA ILE A 187 -17.76 37.17 17.10
C ILE A 187 -18.18 38.57 17.55
N ASN A 188 -17.87 39.61 16.78
CA ASN A 188 -18.15 41.00 17.14
C ASN A 188 -19.61 41.43 16.87
N SER A 189 -20.25 40.90 15.82
CA SER A 189 -21.55 41.38 15.34
C SER A 189 -22.64 40.31 15.25
N GLY A 190 -22.29 39.03 15.34
CA GLY A 190 -23.19 37.90 15.08
C GLY A 190 -23.50 37.65 13.59
N LEU A 191 -22.88 38.42 12.68
CA LEU A 191 -23.12 38.28 11.24
C LEU A 191 -22.33 37.10 10.65
N ASN A 192 -23.04 36.11 10.10
CA ASN A 192 -22.44 35.03 9.33
C ASN A 192 -22.20 35.47 7.88
N LEU A 193 -20.96 35.80 7.52
CA LEU A 193 -20.58 36.20 6.16
C LEU A 193 -20.63 35.05 5.13
N LEU A 194 -20.81 33.80 5.57
CA LEU A 194 -20.83 32.64 4.69
C LEU A 194 -22.22 32.30 4.14
N GLU A 195 -23.30 32.91 4.65
CA GLU A 195 -24.67 32.66 4.19
C GLU A 195 -25.13 33.68 3.12
N GLU A 196 -25.83 33.21 2.07
CA GLU A 196 -26.32 34.04 0.96
C GLU A 196 -27.53 34.90 1.36
N GLN A 197 -28.38 34.40 2.27
CA GLN A 197 -29.44 35.19 2.87
C GLN A 197 -28.89 35.81 4.15
N GLN A 198 -28.83 37.14 4.21
CA GLN A 198 -28.43 37.90 5.39
C GLN A 198 -29.50 37.80 6.49
N THR A 199 -29.82 36.59 6.96
CA THR A 199 -30.53 36.40 8.21
C THR A 199 -29.54 36.68 9.32
N THR A 200 -29.63 37.85 9.96
CA THR A 200 -29.23 37.94 11.38
C THR A 200 -29.82 36.71 12.06
N SER A 201 -29.04 35.91 12.79
CA SER A 201 -29.45 34.62 13.38
C SER A 201 -30.58 34.79 14.41
N LYS A 202 -31.77 35.21 13.95
CA LYS A 202 -32.95 35.49 14.75
C LYS A 202 -33.69 34.20 15.12
N ASN A 203 -33.22 33.05 14.65
CA ASN A 203 -33.81 31.73 14.89
C ASN A 203 -33.10 30.93 16.00
N SER A 204 -32.06 31.47 16.65
CA SER A 204 -31.35 30.78 17.74
C SER A 204 -31.60 31.48 19.08
N ASP A 205 -32.22 30.78 20.03
CA ASP A 205 -32.58 31.32 21.35
C ASP A 205 -31.36 31.70 22.22
N THR A 206 -30.12 31.33 21.83
CA THR A 206 -28.87 31.65 22.54
C THR A 206 -27.68 31.91 21.59
N ARG A 207 -26.68 32.70 22.05
CA ARG A 207 -25.43 33.01 21.31
C ARG A 207 -24.58 31.75 21.02
N GLU A 208 -24.58 30.79 21.94
CA GLU A 208 -23.87 29.51 21.77
C GLU A 208 -24.45 28.69 20.63
N SER A 209 -25.79 28.67 20.49
CA SER A 209 -26.47 27.99 19.38
C SER A 209 -26.13 28.63 18.02
N ALA A 210 -26.07 29.97 17.96
CA ALA A 210 -25.64 30.68 16.75
C ALA A 210 -24.18 30.35 16.37
N GLU A 211 -23.27 30.30 17.35
CA GLU A 211 -21.85 29.99 17.11
C GLU A 211 -21.66 28.54 16.62
N LYS A 212 -22.40 27.60 17.19
CA LYS A 212 -22.44 26.21 16.70
C LYS A 212 -22.85 26.15 15.23
N LEU A 213 -23.99 26.76 14.88
CA LEU A 213 -24.52 26.75 13.52
C LEU A 213 -23.54 27.41 12.54
N PHE A 214 -22.84 28.46 12.97
CA PHE A 214 -21.84 29.15 12.17
C PHE A 214 -20.69 28.22 11.73
N TYR A 215 -20.04 27.51 12.65
CA TYR A 215 -18.96 26.60 12.29
C TYR A 215 -19.44 25.39 11.50
N GLN A 216 -20.63 24.85 11.83
CA GLN A 216 -21.23 23.76 11.05
C GLN A 216 -21.56 24.18 9.61
N SER A 217 -22.06 25.41 9.42
CA SER A 217 -22.31 26.02 8.11
C SER A 217 -21.01 26.16 7.31
N ALA A 218 -19.93 26.58 7.96
CA ALA A 218 -18.61 26.65 7.32
C ALA A 218 -18.09 25.28 6.85
N VAL A 219 -18.22 24.25 7.69
CA VAL A 219 -17.86 22.86 7.32
C VAL A 219 -18.65 22.41 6.10
N ASN A 220 -19.98 22.62 6.10
CA ASN A 220 -20.82 22.26 4.97
C ASN A 220 -20.44 23.02 3.69
N LYS A 221 -20.16 24.33 3.78
CA LYS A 221 -19.78 25.16 2.63
C LYS A 221 -18.45 24.71 2.01
N ALA A 222 -17.46 24.34 2.84
CA ALA A 222 -16.21 23.77 2.36
C ALA A 222 -16.43 22.39 1.69
N LEU A 223 -17.25 21.52 2.29
CA LEU A 223 -17.57 20.21 1.70
C LEU A 223 -18.37 20.31 0.40
N GLN A 224 -19.13 21.39 0.18
CA GLN A 224 -19.82 21.67 -1.08
C GLN A 224 -18.89 22.22 -2.16
N SER A 225 -17.69 22.69 -1.80
CA SER A 225 -16.70 23.20 -2.75
C SER A 225 -16.25 22.09 -3.72
N PRO A 226 -16.29 22.32 -5.04
CA PRO A 226 -15.93 21.31 -6.03
C PRO A 226 -14.41 21.09 -6.15
N ASN A 227 -13.62 22.12 -5.84
CA ASN A 227 -12.16 22.14 -6.03
C ASN A 227 -11.39 22.31 -4.71
N GLY A 228 -12.06 22.28 -3.56
CA GLY A 228 -11.41 22.41 -2.25
C GLY A 228 -10.84 23.80 -1.95
N HIS A 229 -11.22 24.86 -2.70
CA HIS A 229 -10.67 26.21 -2.51
C HIS A 229 -11.01 26.87 -1.15
N LEU A 230 -11.83 26.22 -0.31
CA LEU A 230 -12.15 26.66 1.04
C LEU A 230 -11.54 25.72 2.11
N ASP A 231 -10.76 24.72 1.71
CA ASP A 231 -10.24 23.71 2.63
C ASP A 231 -9.28 24.32 3.66
N LEU A 232 -8.32 25.13 3.18
CA LEU A 232 -7.37 25.80 4.07
C LEU A 232 -8.03 26.94 4.85
N PHE A 233 -8.94 27.68 4.22
CA PHE A 233 -9.80 28.65 4.91
C PHE A 233 -10.55 28.01 6.10
N LEU A 234 -11.19 26.85 5.89
CA LEU A 234 -11.93 26.15 6.93
C LEU A 234 -11.01 25.73 8.08
N ARG A 235 -9.83 25.18 7.78
CA ARG A 235 -8.83 24.81 8.78
C ARG A 235 -8.48 25.99 9.68
N PHE A 236 -8.21 27.15 9.09
CA PHE A 236 -7.92 28.37 9.84
C PHE A 236 -9.12 28.85 10.67
N LEU A 237 -10.31 28.85 10.08
CA LEU A 237 -11.53 29.31 10.76
C LEU A 237 -11.84 28.47 12.01
N LEU A 238 -11.69 27.14 11.91
CA LEU A 238 -11.86 26.23 13.04
C LEU A 238 -10.71 26.34 14.04
N GLY A 239 -9.46 26.51 13.60
CA GLY A 239 -8.37 26.80 14.53
C GLY A 239 -8.59 28.09 15.33
N LEU A 240 -9.15 29.13 14.71
CA LEU A 240 -9.47 30.42 15.35
C LEU A 240 -10.61 30.28 16.38
N SER A 241 -11.44 29.24 16.29
CA SER A 241 -12.47 28.98 17.30
C SER A 241 -11.88 28.56 18.65
N LEU A 242 -10.63 28.06 18.71
CA LEU A 242 -10.02 27.67 19.97
C LEU A 242 -9.66 28.88 20.85
N GLN A 243 -10.07 28.84 22.11
CA GLN A 243 -9.75 29.89 23.09
C GLN A 243 -8.25 30.14 23.23
N THR A 244 -7.42 29.09 23.15
CA THR A 244 -5.94 29.21 23.19
C THR A 244 -5.41 30.09 22.05
N ASN A 245 -5.98 29.97 20.86
CA ASN A 245 -5.61 30.76 19.69
C ASN A 245 -6.19 32.19 19.76
N GLN A 246 -7.38 32.36 20.32
CA GLN A 246 -7.95 33.68 20.59
C GLN A 246 -7.11 34.49 21.58
N ILE A 247 -6.49 33.84 22.57
CA ILE A 247 -5.55 34.48 23.52
C ILE A 247 -4.32 35.04 22.79
N LEU A 248 -3.82 34.36 21.76
CA LEU A 248 -2.68 34.85 20.96
C LEU A 248 -3.05 36.11 20.14
N LEU A 249 -4.33 36.31 19.84
CA LEU A 249 -4.88 37.46 19.13
C LEU A 249 -5.41 38.56 20.08
N ARG A 250 -5.08 38.47 21.38
CA ARG A 250 -5.55 39.43 22.38
C ARG A 250 -5.09 40.85 22.01
N GLY A 251 -6.06 41.74 21.80
CA GLY A 251 -5.85 43.09 21.28
C GLY A 251 -6.54 43.31 19.93
N LEU A 252 -6.59 42.30 19.04
CA LEU A 252 -7.53 42.28 17.91
C LEU A 252 -8.93 41.82 18.35
N LEU A 253 -8.97 40.83 19.24
CA LEU A 253 -10.20 40.34 19.88
C LEU A 253 -10.40 41.01 21.25
N THR A 254 -11.60 41.57 21.46
CA THR A 254 -12.02 42.19 22.73
C THR A 254 -12.81 41.24 23.64
N GLN A 255 -13.42 40.18 23.08
CA GLN A 255 -14.12 39.12 23.81
C GLN A 255 -13.56 37.74 23.44
N THR A 256 -13.22 36.92 24.44
CA THR A 256 -13.00 35.46 24.27
C THR A 256 -14.35 34.78 24.33
N GLY A 257 -15.02 34.67 23.18
CA GLY A 257 -16.43 34.26 23.08
C GLY A 257 -16.66 32.77 22.82
N SER A 258 -15.62 31.99 22.48
CA SER A 258 -15.80 30.56 22.18
C SER A 258 -15.96 29.75 23.46
N SER A 259 -17.06 29.00 23.54
CA SER A 259 -17.23 27.98 24.58
C SER A 259 -16.51 26.68 24.19
N SER A 260 -15.87 26.01 25.15
CA SER A 260 -15.31 24.67 24.95
C SER A 260 -16.37 23.67 24.45
N GLN A 261 -17.64 23.90 24.82
CA GLN A 261 -18.79 23.11 24.40
C GLN A 261 -19.03 23.23 22.89
N THR A 262 -19.03 24.44 22.33
CA THR A 262 -19.21 24.68 20.89
C THR A 262 -18.17 23.95 20.05
N ASN A 263 -16.91 23.95 20.50
CA ASN A 263 -15.82 23.24 19.82
C ASN A 263 -16.00 21.72 19.86
N GLN A 264 -16.41 21.15 20.99
CA GLN A 264 -16.71 19.72 21.12
C GLN A 264 -17.88 19.30 20.22
N GLU A 265 -18.92 20.11 20.12
CA GLU A 265 -20.05 19.85 19.23
C GLU A 265 -19.66 19.95 17.74
N THR A 266 -18.75 20.88 17.39
CA THR A 266 -18.20 20.99 16.05
C THR A 266 -17.33 19.79 15.69
N VAL A 267 -16.50 19.32 16.63
CA VAL A 267 -15.73 18.07 16.50
C VAL A 267 -16.66 16.88 16.25
N GLN A 268 -17.74 16.76 17.02
CA GLN A 268 -18.71 15.68 16.86
C GLN A 268 -19.40 15.75 15.50
N PHE A 269 -19.79 16.95 15.05
CA PHE A 269 -20.35 17.16 13.71
C PHE A 269 -19.38 16.76 12.60
N ILE A 270 -18.08 17.08 12.72
CA ILE A 270 -17.06 16.63 11.75
C ILE A 270 -16.94 15.10 11.75
N LYS A 271 -16.98 14.44 12.91
CA LYS A 271 -16.96 12.97 13.01
C LYS A 271 -18.20 12.33 12.38
N GLU A 272 -19.36 12.98 12.48
CA GLU A 272 -20.58 12.59 11.77
C GLU A 272 -20.40 12.72 10.25
N LYS A 273 -19.83 13.83 9.76
CA LYS A 273 -19.49 14.00 8.34
C LYS A 273 -18.49 12.97 7.82
N LEU A 274 -17.52 12.58 8.64
CA LEU A 274 -16.58 11.49 8.31
C LEU A 274 -17.25 10.11 8.19
N ASN A 275 -18.47 9.95 8.70
CA ASN A 275 -19.25 8.73 8.50
C ASN A 275 -20.00 8.70 7.15
N GLU A 276 -20.11 9.84 6.46
CA GLU A 276 -20.70 9.95 5.13
C GLU A 276 -19.72 9.50 4.03
N THR A 277 -20.20 9.30 2.81
CA THR A 277 -19.36 8.91 1.65
C THR A 277 -18.71 10.15 1.04
N LEU A 278 -17.53 10.54 1.56
CA LEU A 278 -16.75 11.68 1.09
C LEU A 278 -15.59 11.25 0.16
N SER A 279 -15.11 12.19 -0.68
CA SER A 279 -13.87 11.97 -1.44
C SER A 279 -12.65 11.92 -0.50
N SER A 280 -11.56 11.32 -0.95
CA SER A 280 -10.34 11.19 -0.14
C SER A 280 -9.76 12.55 0.27
N GLU A 281 -9.80 13.52 -0.64
CA GLU A 281 -9.32 14.88 -0.42
C GLU A 281 -10.13 15.58 0.68
N LYS A 282 -11.47 15.50 0.62
CA LYS A 282 -12.37 16.06 1.64
C LYS A 282 -12.18 15.40 3.00
N THR A 283 -12.06 14.07 3.03
CA THR A 283 -11.77 13.31 4.25
C THR A 283 -10.45 13.74 4.89
N ILE A 284 -9.38 13.86 4.10
CA ILE A 284 -8.07 14.34 4.57
C ILE A 284 -8.19 15.75 5.14
N ASN A 285 -8.91 16.65 4.46
CA ASN A 285 -9.13 18.00 4.96
C ASN A 285 -9.87 18.02 6.30
N LEU A 286 -10.91 17.20 6.49
CA LEU A 286 -11.62 17.09 7.77
C LEU A 286 -10.72 16.57 8.90
N PHE A 287 -9.81 15.64 8.64
CA PHE A 287 -8.81 15.24 9.65
C PHE A 287 -7.82 16.36 9.95
N HIS A 288 -7.44 17.18 8.97
CA HIS A 288 -6.67 18.39 9.25
C HIS A 288 -7.46 19.38 10.10
N CYS A 289 -8.77 19.55 9.86
CA CYS A 289 -9.64 20.38 10.70
C CYS A 289 -9.72 19.86 12.15
N LEU A 290 -9.87 18.54 12.35
CA LEU A 290 -9.82 17.93 13.69
C LEU A 290 -8.48 18.20 14.39
N ASN A 291 -7.37 18.14 13.65
CA ASN A 291 -6.05 18.49 14.18
C ASN A 291 -5.94 19.98 14.58
N GLU A 292 -6.53 20.90 13.81
CA GLU A 292 -6.58 22.33 14.18
C GLU A 292 -7.46 22.57 15.42
N LEU A 293 -8.49 21.74 15.65
CA LEU A 293 -9.33 21.71 16.85
C LEU A 293 -8.71 20.91 18.02
N ASN A 294 -7.47 20.44 17.88
CA ASN A 294 -6.76 19.60 18.85
C ASN A 294 -7.46 18.25 19.19
N ASP A 295 -8.36 17.74 18.32
CA ASP A 295 -8.90 16.38 18.45
C ASP A 295 -8.10 15.38 17.61
N ARG A 296 -7.44 14.44 18.29
CA ARG A 296 -6.69 13.34 17.66
C ARG A 296 -7.27 11.97 18.01
N SER A 297 -8.44 11.94 18.64
CA SER A 297 -9.02 10.74 19.27
C SER A 297 -9.16 9.56 18.29
N LEU A 298 -9.73 9.79 17.11
CA LEU A 298 -9.89 8.75 16.07
C LEU A 298 -8.54 8.24 15.54
N VAL A 299 -7.56 9.14 15.38
CA VAL A 299 -6.23 8.79 14.89
C VAL A 299 -5.49 7.96 15.94
N GLU A 300 -5.55 8.38 17.20
CA GLU A 300 -4.91 7.69 18.33
C GLU A 300 -5.51 6.30 18.56
N GLU A 301 -6.84 6.17 18.48
CA GLU A 301 -7.55 4.90 18.57
C GLU A 301 -7.08 3.91 17.48
N ILE A 302 -7.05 4.34 16.22
CA ILE A 302 -6.62 3.48 15.11
C ILE A 302 -5.14 3.15 15.21
N GLN A 303 -4.30 4.09 15.65
CA GLN A 303 -2.89 3.81 15.91
C GLN A 303 -2.70 2.77 17.02
N GLU A 304 -3.53 2.77 18.06
CA GLU A 304 -3.52 1.73 19.10
C GLU A 304 -3.92 0.36 18.52
N TYR A 305 -4.95 0.30 17.68
CA TYR A 305 -5.34 -0.94 17.00
C TYR A 305 -4.26 -1.49 16.06
N LEU A 306 -3.52 -0.59 15.40
CA LEU A 306 -2.36 -0.96 14.57
C LEU A 306 -1.20 -1.48 15.43
N ARG A 307 -0.84 -0.77 16.52
CA ARG A 307 0.25 -1.18 17.45
C ARG A 307 -0.04 -2.52 18.12
N SER A 308 -1.30 -2.79 18.45
CA SER A 308 -1.72 -4.06 19.04
C SER A 308 -1.83 -5.22 18.02
N GLY A 309 -1.77 -4.92 16.71
CA GLY A 309 -1.93 -5.90 15.64
C GLY A 309 -3.34 -6.48 15.53
N ARG A 310 -4.33 -5.86 16.19
CA ARG A 310 -5.70 -6.38 16.32
C ARG A 310 -6.71 -5.73 15.39
N LEU A 311 -6.30 -4.80 14.51
CA LEU A 311 -7.20 -4.06 13.62
C LEU A 311 -8.20 -4.98 12.87
N SER A 312 -7.73 -6.12 12.34
CA SER A 312 -8.56 -7.08 11.60
C SER A 312 -9.67 -7.76 12.44
N ARG A 313 -9.68 -7.59 13.76
CA ARG A 313 -10.69 -8.12 14.68
C ARG A 313 -11.79 -7.13 15.02
N TYR A 314 -11.56 -5.84 14.74
CA TYR A 314 -12.52 -4.80 15.02
C TYR A 314 -13.34 -4.49 13.77
N LYS A 315 -14.64 -4.34 13.94
CA LYS A 315 -15.50 -3.78 12.90
C LYS A 315 -15.38 -2.27 12.96
N LEU A 316 -14.62 -1.70 12.03
CA LEU A 316 -14.39 -0.25 11.99
C LEU A 316 -15.63 0.48 11.46
N SER A 317 -15.94 1.64 12.05
CA SER A 317 -16.90 2.58 11.49
C SER A 317 -16.34 3.26 10.23
N PRO A 318 -17.18 3.89 9.38
CA PRO A 318 -16.66 4.63 8.22
C PRO A 318 -15.68 5.75 8.61
N ALA A 319 -15.92 6.48 9.72
CA ALA A 319 -14.96 7.47 10.22
C ALA A 319 -13.62 6.85 10.66
N GLN A 320 -13.64 5.64 11.24
CA GLN A 320 -12.43 4.90 11.60
C GLN A 320 -11.67 4.38 10.37
N TRP A 321 -12.36 3.93 9.32
CA TRP A 321 -11.73 3.63 8.03
C TRP A 321 -11.08 4.87 7.42
N SER A 322 -11.78 6.00 7.45
CA SER A 322 -11.26 7.29 7.00
C SER A 322 -10.01 7.70 7.80
N ALA A 323 -9.97 7.46 9.12
CA ALA A 323 -8.80 7.70 9.95
C ALA A 323 -7.61 6.79 9.56
N LEU A 324 -7.87 5.51 9.25
CA LEU A 324 -6.85 4.61 8.75
C LEU A 324 -6.27 5.07 7.41
N VAL A 325 -7.12 5.49 6.46
CA VAL A 325 -6.68 6.07 5.19
C VAL A 325 -5.80 7.29 5.42
N PHE A 326 -6.24 8.21 6.29
CA PHE A 326 -5.48 9.40 6.65
C PHE A 326 -4.11 9.05 7.24
N ILE A 327 -4.03 8.10 8.18
CA ILE A 327 -2.78 7.64 8.78
C ILE A 327 -1.83 7.06 7.72
N LEU A 328 -2.34 6.22 6.82
CA LEU A 328 -1.54 5.54 5.82
C LEU A 328 -1.01 6.50 4.75
N LEU A 329 -1.86 7.39 4.23
CA LEU A 329 -1.47 8.40 3.24
C LEU A 329 -0.59 9.50 3.82
N SER A 330 -0.70 9.76 5.12
CA SER A 330 0.13 10.75 5.81
C SER A 330 1.44 10.17 6.36
N SER A 331 1.74 8.87 6.20
CA SER A 331 2.96 8.27 6.76
C SER A 331 4.24 8.73 6.05
N GLU A 332 5.39 8.70 6.74
CA GLU A 332 6.72 8.94 6.14
C GLU A 332 7.23 7.76 5.33
N LYS A 333 6.72 6.56 5.62
CA LYS A 333 7.09 5.38 4.86
C LYS A 333 6.38 5.47 3.53
N ASP A 334 7.15 5.52 2.44
CA ASP A 334 6.63 5.29 1.10
C ASP A 334 5.73 4.05 1.17
N LEU A 335 4.48 4.20 0.69
CA LEU A 335 3.54 3.10 0.52
C LEU A 335 4.02 2.23 -0.66
N ASP A 336 5.22 1.69 -0.57
CA ASP A 336 5.82 0.90 -1.64
C ASP A 336 5.00 -0.37 -1.84
N VAL A 337 4.68 -1.07 -0.75
CA VAL A 337 3.86 -2.28 -0.77
C VAL A 337 2.67 -2.18 0.17
N PHE A 338 1.47 -2.05 -0.40
CA PHE A 338 0.20 -2.21 0.29
C PHE A 338 -0.25 -3.67 0.27
N ASP A 339 -0.47 -4.24 1.45
CA ASP A 339 -1.03 -5.58 1.60
C ASP A 339 -2.35 -5.47 2.35
N LEU A 340 -3.45 -5.73 1.64
CA LEU A 340 -4.81 -5.63 2.19
C LEU A 340 -4.99 -6.53 3.42
N LYS A 341 -4.36 -7.72 3.41
CA LYS A 341 -4.45 -8.68 4.52
C LYS A 341 -3.86 -8.12 5.82
N LYS A 342 -2.96 -7.13 5.76
CA LYS A 342 -2.43 -6.45 6.96
C LYS A 342 -3.51 -5.73 7.76
N TYR A 343 -4.58 -5.29 7.10
CA TYR A 343 -5.65 -4.51 7.73
C TYR A 343 -6.92 -5.34 7.87
N SER A 344 -7.48 -5.82 6.75
CA SER A 344 -8.65 -6.70 6.72
C SER A 344 -8.77 -7.34 5.35
N ALA A 345 -8.98 -8.66 5.29
CA ALA A 345 -9.16 -9.41 4.06
C ALA A 345 -10.64 -9.42 3.60
N SER A 346 -11.27 -8.25 3.55
CA SER A 346 -12.67 -8.10 3.13
C SER A 346 -12.81 -7.13 1.96
N GLU A 347 -13.85 -7.31 1.15
CA GLU A 347 -14.16 -6.41 0.05
C GLU A 347 -14.51 -5.00 0.55
N GLU A 348 -15.24 -4.89 1.67
CA GLU A 348 -15.51 -3.60 2.31
C GLU A 348 -14.21 -2.84 2.63
N ALA A 349 -13.24 -3.53 3.22
CA ALA A 349 -11.95 -2.92 3.53
C ALA A 349 -11.20 -2.51 2.26
N LEU A 350 -11.24 -3.34 1.21
CA LEU A 350 -10.66 -2.99 -0.08
C LEU A 350 -11.28 -1.69 -0.63
N LEU A 351 -12.61 -1.59 -0.68
CA LEU A 351 -13.31 -0.42 -1.20
C LEU A 351 -12.99 0.84 -0.38
N ARG A 352 -12.91 0.73 0.96
CA ARG A 352 -12.52 1.84 1.85
C ARG A 352 -11.05 2.24 1.70
N LEU A 353 -10.18 1.30 1.30
CA LEU A 353 -8.73 1.51 1.18
C LEU A 353 -8.25 1.72 -0.27
N LEU A 354 -9.14 1.84 -1.26
CA LEU A 354 -8.78 2.20 -2.64
C LEU A 354 -7.88 3.45 -2.74
N PRO A 355 -8.05 4.51 -1.91
CA PRO A 355 -7.14 5.65 -1.93
C PRO A 355 -5.68 5.26 -1.63
N VAL A 356 -5.48 4.31 -0.71
CA VAL A 356 -4.17 3.78 -0.35
C VAL A 356 -3.62 2.90 -1.48
N VAL A 357 -4.47 2.06 -2.10
CA VAL A 357 -4.09 1.27 -3.29
C VAL A 357 -3.61 2.18 -4.42
N LYS A 358 -4.33 3.28 -4.69
CA LYS A 358 -3.99 4.28 -5.70
C LYS A 358 -2.65 4.97 -5.44
N ALA A 359 -2.35 5.24 -4.17
CA ALA A 359 -1.09 5.87 -3.77
C ALA A 359 0.10 4.90 -3.74
N SER A 360 -0.14 3.59 -3.72
CA SER A 360 0.91 2.57 -3.54
C SER A 360 1.59 2.18 -4.86
N ASN A 361 2.87 1.78 -4.81
CA ASN A 361 3.55 1.22 -5.99
C ASN A 361 3.08 -0.21 -6.28
N LYS A 362 2.97 -1.02 -5.23
CA LYS A 362 2.53 -2.42 -5.28
C LYS A 362 1.34 -2.66 -4.38
N ALA A 363 0.35 -3.40 -4.87
CA ALA A 363 -0.82 -3.81 -4.10
C ALA A 363 -0.99 -5.34 -4.12
N LEU A 364 -1.11 -5.93 -2.93
CA LEU A 364 -1.49 -7.32 -2.72
C LEU A 364 -2.95 -7.36 -2.29
N ILE A 365 -3.83 -7.70 -3.23
CA ILE A 365 -5.28 -7.75 -3.03
C ILE A 365 -5.69 -9.21 -3.01
N SER A 366 -5.98 -9.73 -1.82
CA SER A 366 -6.46 -11.09 -1.65
C SER A 366 -7.77 -11.05 -0.90
N VAL A 367 -8.86 -11.06 -1.68
CA VAL A 367 -10.25 -11.07 -1.24
C VAL A 367 -10.90 -12.29 -1.89
N PRO A 368 -11.24 -13.34 -1.11
CA PRO A 368 -11.95 -14.49 -1.66
C PRO A 368 -13.23 -14.03 -2.36
N ASN A 369 -13.43 -14.43 -3.61
CA ASN A 369 -14.58 -14.09 -4.45
C ASN A 369 -14.84 -12.57 -4.55
N LEU A 370 -13.87 -11.85 -5.15
CA LEU A 370 -14.01 -10.42 -5.40
C LEU A 370 -15.21 -10.16 -6.33
N SER A 371 -16.22 -9.43 -5.84
CA SER A 371 -17.42 -9.14 -6.63
C SER A 371 -17.13 -8.18 -7.80
N GLU A 372 -18.11 -7.98 -8.69
CA GLU A 372 -18.03 -6.94 -9.72
C GLU A 372 -17.80 -5.54 -9.12
N THR A 373 -18.34 -5.25 -7.93
CA THR A 373 -18.14 -3.97 -7.24
C THR A 373 -16.69 -3.81 -6.81
N GLY A 374 -16.10 -4.86 -6.23
CA GLY A 374 -14.69 -4.91 -5.90
C GLY A 374 -13.78 -4.78 -7.13
N CYS A 375 -14.13 -5.45 -8.23
CA CYS A 375 -13.42 -5.35 -9.51
C CYS A 375 -13.48 -3.93 -10.08
N GLU A 376 -14.65 -3.29 -10.05
CA GLU A 376 -14.84 -1.91 -10.50
C GLU A 376 -14.05 -0.92 -9.63
N GLY A 377 -14.02 -1.14 -8.31
CA GLY A 377 -13.21 -0.38 -7.38
C GLY A 377 -11.73 -0.38 -7.73
N VAL A 378 -11.13 -1.57 -7.92
CA VAL A 378 -9.71 -1.68 -8.33
C VAL A 378 -9.49 -1.13 -9.75
N SER A 379 -10.44 -1.35 -10.65
CA SER A 379 -10.39 -0.86 -12.04
C SER A 379 -10.47 0.67 -12.12
N SER A 380 -11.15 1.32 -11.18
CA SER A 380 -11.17 2.79 -11.06
C SER A 380 -9.78 3.33 -10.71
N VAL A 381 -9.02 2.60 -9.89
CA VAL A 381 -7.63 2.94 -9.55
C VAL A 381 -6.73 2.82 -10.78
N LEU A 382 -6.86 1.72 -11.55
CA LEU A 382 -6.07 1.49 -12.76
C LEU A 382 -6.33 2.54 -13.85
N ARG A 383 -7.58 3.02 -13.99
CA ARG A 383 -7.95 4.09 -14.93
C ARG A 383 -7.50 5.49 -14.50
N SER A 384 -7.06 5.67 -13.25
CA SER A 384 -6.71 6.98 -12.75
C SER A 384 -5.33 7.44 -13.21
N GLN A 385 -5.26 8.60 -13.88
CA GLN A 385 -3.98 9.20 -14.30
C GLN A 385 -3.01 9.53 -13.15
N TYR A 386 -3.54 9.61 -11.93
CA TYR A 386 -2.80 9.88 -10.70
C TYR A 386 -2.43 8.62 -9.91
N SER A 387 -2.63 7.44 -10.50
CA SER A 387 -2.26 6.17 -9.84
C SER A 387 -0.75 5.95 -9.87
N SER A 388 -0.19 5.65 -8.69
CA SER A 388 1.19 5.23 -8.52
C SER A 388 1.38 3.73 -8.74
N LEU A 389 0.29 2.96 -8.88
CA LEU A 389 0.32 1.51 -8.96
C LEU A 389 1.07 1.03 -10.21
N ARG A 390 2.07 0.17 -10.01
CA ARG A 390 2.87 -0.50 -11.04
C ARG A 390 2.76 -2.02 -10.94
N GLU A 391 2.56 -2.56 -9.74
CA GLU A 391 2.39 -4.00 -9.51
C GLU A 391 1.07 -4.32 -8.81
N LEU A 392 0.29 -5.23 -9.40
CA LEU A 392 -0.97 -5.70 -8.82
C LEU A 392 -0.96 -7.21 -8.72
N ASN A 393 -1.13 -7.71 -7.50
CA ASN A 393 -1.30 -9.12 -7.23
C ASN A 393 -2.75 -9.39 -6.81
N LEU A 394 -3.47 -10.10 -7.68
CA LEU A 394 -4.85 -10.57 -7.49
C LEU A 394 -4.91 -12.11 -7.30
N SER A 395 -3.77 -12.74 -7.04
CA SER A 395 -3.67 -14.20 -6.92
C SER A 395 -4.61 -14.74 -5.84
N ILE A 396 -5.16 -15.94 -6.06
CA ILE A 396 -6.06 -16.66 -5.15
C ILE A 396 -7.48 -16.04 -5.11
N ASN A 397 -7.75 -14.98 -5.89
CA ASN A 397 -9.10 -14.48 -6.08
C ASN A 397 -9.76 -15.25 -7.22
N SER A 398 -10.87 -15.94 -6.95
CA SER A 398 -11.74 -16.42 -8.03
C SER A 398 -12.33 -15.20 -8.72
N LEU A 399 -11.91 -14.96 -9.97
CA LEU A 399 -12.42 -13.88 -10.79
C LEU A 399 -13.44 -14.47 -11.77
N GLU A 400 -14.69 -14.07 -11.63
CA GLU A 400 -15.70 -14.38 -12.64
C GLU A 400 -15.38 -13.65 -13.95
N ASP A 401 -15.86 -14.18 -15.08
CA ASP A 401 -15.61 -13.60 -16.41
C ASP A 401 -16.06 -12.13 -16.50
N SER A 402 -17.14 -11.76 -15.80
CA SER A 402 -17.62 -10.37 -15.75
C SER A 402 -16.64 -9.46 -15.01
N GLY A 403 -16.13 -9.90 -13.86
CA GLY A 403 -15.06 -9.22 -13.13
C GLY A 403 -13.80 -9.05 -13.98
N PHE A 404 -13.41 -10.08 -14.73
CA PHE A 404 -12.26 -10.03 -15.63
C PHE A 404 -12.45 -9.03 -16.78
N LYS A 405 -13.67 -8.95 -17.33
CA LYS A 405 -14.02 -7.97 -18.36
C LYS A 405 -13.88 -6.53 -17.86
N ILE A 406 -14.27 -6.27 -16.61
CA ILE A 406 -14.09 -4.95 -15.97
C ILE A 406 -12.59 -4.60 -15.88
N PHE A 407 -11.75 -5.54 -15.46
CA PHE A 407 -10.29 -5.36 -15.44
C PHE A 407 -9.72 -5.10 -16.83
N SER A 408 -10.20 -5.80 -17.86
CA SER A 408 -9.74 -5.60 -19.24
C SER A 408 -9.88 -4.16 -19.70
N ALA A 409 -11.08 -3.59 -19.54
CA ALA A 409 -11.34 -2.21 -19.93
C ALA A 409 -10.44 -1.21 -19.19
N ALA A 410 -10.07 -1.52 -17.95
CA ALA A 410 -9.14 -0.70 -17.18
C ALA A 410 -7.68 -0.87 -17.60
N LEU A 411 -7.24 -2.10 -17.89
CA LEU A 411 -5.88 -2.40 -18.36
C LEU A 411 -5.61 -1.87 -19.78
N GLU A 412 -6.67 -1.78 -20.60
CA GLU A 412 -6.64 -1.18 -21.93
C GLU A 412 -6.80 0.36 -21.89
N SER A 413 -6.92 0.97 -20.71
CA SER A 413 -6.97 2.44 -20.59
C SER A 413 -5.60 3.06 -20.90
N PRO A 414 -5.51 4.18 -21.65
CA PRO A 414 -4.25 4.90 -21.87
C PRO A 414 -3.65 5.50 -20.58
N HIS A 415 -4.43 5.56 -19.50
CA HIS A 415 -3.97 6.02 -18.19
C HIS A 415 -3.43 4.88 -17.31
N CYS A 416 -3.61 3.62 -17.71
CA CYS A 416 -3.11 2.49 -16.96
C CYS A 416 -1.58 2.38 -17.10
N ARG A 417 -0.90 2.48 -15.95
CA ARG A 417 0.55 2.39 -15.84
C ARG A 417 1.02 1.07 -15.22
N LEU A 418 0.13 0.08 -15.13
CA LEU A 418 0.44 -1.21 -14.51
C LEU A 418 1.46 -1.96 -15.37
N GLU A 419 2.57 -2.37 -14.76
CA GLU A 419 3.66 -3.09 -15.42
C GLU A 419 3.65 -4.57 -15.07
N THR A 420 3.20 -4.94 -13.86
CA THR A 420 3.19 -6.31 -13.37
C THR A 420 1.80 -6.72 -12.90
N LEU A 421 1.28 -7.81 -13.45
CA LEU A 421 0.00 -8.41 -13.05
C LEU A 421 0.21 -9.87 -12.65
N ARG A 422 -0.25 -10.23 -11.45
CA ARG A 422 -0.20 -11.62 -10.96
C ARG A 422 -1.61 -12.15 -10.73
N LEU A 423 -1.94 -13.25 -11.40
CA LEU A 423 -3.25 -13.90 -11.42
C LEU A 423 -3.12 -15.39 -11.07
N ASN A 424 -2.23 -15.73 -10.13
CA ASN A 424 -1.99 -17.13 -9.79
C ASN A 424 -3.20 -17.72 -9.08
N ILE A 425 -3.62 -18.93 -9.45
CA ILE A 425 -4.74 -19.62 -8.81
C ILE A 425 -6.04 -18.77 -8.89
N CYS A 426 -6.32 -18.18 -10.05
CA CYS A 426 -7.53 -17.38 -10.28
C CYS A 426 -8.65 -18.16 -10.99
N ASN A 427 -8.43 -19.44 -11.30
CA ASN A 427 -9.38 -20.31 -12.02
C ASN A 427 -9.83 -19.70 -13.36
N LEU A 428 -8.88 -19.20 -14.14
CA LEU A 428 -9.13 -18.51 -15.41
C LEU A 428 -9.86 -19.42 -16.41
N SER A 429 -10.93 -18.88 -17.01
CA SER A 429 -11.69 -19.53 -18.07
C SER A 429 -11.06 -19.28 -19.44
N GLU A 430 -11.56 -19.95 -20.48
CA GLU A 430 -11.18 -19.66 -21.87
C GLU A 430 -11.44 -18.19 -22.25
N ARG A 431 -12.56 -17.62 -21.81
CA ARG A 431 -12.89 -16.20 -22.02
C ARG A 431 -11.93 -15.27 -21.30
N SER A 432 -11.43 -15.67 -20.13
CA SER A 432 -10.38 -14.91 -19.44
C SER A 432 -9.10 -14.86 -20.27
N TYR A 433 -8.71 -15.96 -20.92
CA TYR A 433 -7.53 -15.99 -21.81
C TYR A 433 -7.74 -15.21 -23.12
N GLU A 434 -8.95 -15.21 -23.67
CA GLU A 434 -9.31 -14.35 -24.81
C GLU A 434 -9.16 -12.87 -24.44
N THR A 435 -9.62 -12.52 -23.25
CA THR A 435 -9.51 -11.15 -22.70
C THR A 435 -8.04 -10.77 -22.44
N LEU A 436 -7.23 -11.66 -21.86
CA LEU A 436 -5.78 -11.47 -21.72
C LEU A 436 -5.10 -11.24 -23.07
N SER A 437 -5.49 -11.99 -24.10
CA SER A 437 -4.99 -11.82 -25.46
C SER A 437 -5.30 -10.42 -26.01
N SER A 438 -6.52 -9.91 -25.78
CA SER A 438 -6.91 -8.53 -26.13
C SER A 438 -6.02 -7.51 -25.43
N ILE A 439 -5.85 -7.63 -24.12
CA ILE A 439 -5.02 -6.72 -23.30
C ILE A 439 -3.58 -6.70 -23.81
N LEU A 440 -2.99 -7.87 -24.08
CA LEU A 440 -1.62 -7.98 -24.60
C LEU A 440 -1.48 -7.42 -26.01
N SER A 441 -2.57 -7.42 -26.80
CA SER A 441 -2.60 -6.87 -28.16
C SER A 441 -2.84 -5.36 -28.20
N SER A 442 -3.22 -4.75 -27.09
CA SER A 442 -3.60 -3.33 -27.02
C SER A 442 -2.39 -2.40 -26.99
N GLN A 443 -2.46 -1.30 -27.75
CA GLN A 443 -1.41 -0.26 -27.77
C GLN A 443 -1.23 0.46 -26.43
N SER A 444 -2.31 0.60 -25.68
CA SER A 444 -2.36 1.28 -24.39
C SER A 444 -1.82 0.45 -23.24
N SER A 445 -1.71 -0.87 -23.42
CA SER A 445 -1.20 -1.76 -22.37
C SER A 445 0.24 -1.40 -22.01
N SER A 446 0.51 -1.28 -20.72
CA SER A 446 1.84 -1.02 -20.15
C SER A 446 2.49 -2.27 -19.56
N LEU A 447 1.83 -3.43 -19.70
CA LEU A 447 2.20 -4.66 -19.02
C LEU A 447 3.53 -5.22 -19.56
N LYS A 448 4.47 -5.45 -18.65
CA LYS A 448 5.80 -6.03 -18.90
C LYS A 448 5.95 -7.41 -18.27
N GLU A 449 5.24 -7.69 -17.18
CA GLU A 449 5.28 -8.98 -16.48
C GLU A 449 3.89 -9.53 -16.20
N LEU A 450 3.71 -10.81 -16.51
CA LEU A 450 2.46 -11.52 -16.29
C LEU A 450 2.74 -12.87 -15.64
N ASP A 451 2.13 -13.09 -14.49
CA ASP A 451 2.19 -14.34 -13.75
C ASP A 451 0.83 -15.04 -13.76
N LEU A 452 0.77 -16.20 -14.42
CA LEU A 452 -0.42 -17.03 -14.55
C LEU A 452 -0.21 -18.41 -13.89
N GLY A 453 0.83 -18.55 -13.07
CA GLY A 453 1.18 -19.81 -12.42
C GLY A 453 0.01 -20.47 -11.71
N ASN A 454 0.01 -21.80 -11.65
CA ASN A 454 -1.01 -22.63 -11.02
C ASN A 454 -2.44 -22.47 -11.62
N ASN A 455 -2.60 -21.85 -12.79
CA ASN A 455 -3.86 -21.91 -13.54
C ASN A 455 -3.89 -23.10 -14.51
N LYS A 456 -5.10 -23.52 -14.88
CA LYS A 456 -5.28 -24.56 -15.91
C LYS A 456 -5.08 -23.96 -17.29
N LEU A 457 -3.92 -24.22 -17.90
CA LEU A 457 -3.65 -23.84 -19.28
C LEU A 457 -3.99 -25.01 -20.23
N HIS A 458 -5.18 -24.99 -20.81
CA HIS A 458 -5.60 -25.96 -21.83
C HIS A 458 -5.17 -25.49 -23.24
N ASP A 459 -5.32 -26.33 -24.26
CA ASP A 459 -4.78 -26.04 -25.60
C ASP A 459 -5.34 -24.75 -26.23
N SER A 460 -6.66 -24.50 -26.11
CA SER A 460 -7.25 -23.27 -26.63
C SER A 460 -6.79 -22.03 -25.86
N ALA A 461 -6.66 -22.10 -24.53
CA ALA A 461 -6.05 -21.03 -23.74
C ALA A 461 -4.61 -20.71 -24.18
N GLY A 462 -3.79 -21.74 -24.45
CA GLY A 462 -2.43 -21.57 -24.97
C GLY A 462 -2.40 -20.89 -26.35
N LYS A 463 -3.34 -21.24 -27.24
CA LYS A 463 -3.51 -20.59 -28.54
C LYS A 463 -3.93 -19.13 -28.42
N LEU A 464 -4.88 -18.82 -27.53
CA LEU A 464 -5.35 -17.46 -27.25
C LEU A 464 -4.21 -16.59 -26.72
N LEU A 465 -3.47 -17.05 -25.71
CA LEU A 465 -2.30 -16.32 -25.22
C LEU A 465 -1.26 -16.09 -26.32
N SER A 466 -1.01 -17.09 -27.18
CA SER A 466 -0.08 -16.94 -28.30
C SER A 466 -0.51 -15.85 -29.28
N ILE A 467 -1.81 -15.63 -29.50
CA ILE A 467 -2.29 -14.56 -30.38
C ILE A 467 -1.87 -13.20 -29.80
N GLY A 468 -2.16 -12.95 -28.52
CA GLY A 468 -1.81 -11.70 -27.86
C GLY A 468 -0.31 -11.44 -27.81
N LEU A 469 0.48 -12.45 -27.46
CA LEU A 469 1.94 -12.31 -27.36
C LEU A 469 2.64 -12.15 -28.73
N LYS A 470 1.98 -12.48 -29.84
CA LYS A 470 2.49 -12.26 -31.20
C LYS A 470 2.08 -10.90 -31.78
N SER A 471 1.31 -10.11 -31.04
CA SER A 471 0.94 -8.75 -31.46
C SER A 471 2.14 -7.81 -31.45
N LEU A 472 2.21 -6.92 -32.44
CA LEU A 472 3.22 -5.85 -32.52
C LEU A 472 3.15 -4.85 -31.36
N ASN A 473 2.01 -4.81 -30.66
CA ASN A 473 1.78 -3.92 -29.52
C ASN A 473 2.15 -4.56 -28.18
N CYS A 474 2.46 -5.86 -28.16
CA CYS A 474 2.72 -6.57 -26.91
C CYS A 474 4.06 -6.12 -26.30
N LYS A 475 4.02 -5.55 -25.09
CA LYS A 475 5.21 -5.07 -24.35
C LYS A 475 5.72 -6.07 -23.30
N LEU A 476 5.15 -7.27 -23.28
CA LEU A 476 5.44 -8.27 -22.26
C LEU A 476 6.86 -8.84 -22.44
N ASN A 477 7.66 -8.73 -21.38
CA ASN A 477 9.02 -9.24 -21.32
C ASN A 477 9.11 -10.53 -20.52
N ASN A 478 8.32 -10.65 -19.44
CA ASN A 478 8.39 -11.79 -18.54
C ASN A 478 7.02 -12.48 -18.45
N LEU A 479 7.00 -13.79 -18.70
CA LEU A 479 5.81 -14.63 -18.57
C LEU A 479 6.11 -15.82 -17.68
N ARG A 480 5.29 -16.00 -16.65
CA ARG A 480 5.37 -17.16 -15.75
C ARG A 480 4.14 -18.03 -15.90
N LEU A 481 4.38 -19.30 -16.19
CA LEU A 481 3.39 -20.36 -16.42
C LEU A 481 3.75 -21.61 -15.59
N ASP A 482 4.29 -21.42 -14.38
CA ASP A 482 4.71 -22.55 -13.54
C ASP A 482 3.51 -23.31 -12.97
N HIS A 483 3.65 -24.63 -12.77
CA HIS A 483 2.58 -25.48 -12.20
C HIS A 483 1.25 -25.45 -12.99
N CYS A 484 1.30 -25.21 -14.30
CA CYS A 484 0.17 -25.29 -15.21
C CYS A 484 0.03 -26.73 -15.75
N ASN A 485 -0.34 -27.68 -14.89
CA ASN A 485 -0.34 -29.15 -15.08
C ASN A 485 -0.99 -29.73 -16.37
N SER A 486 -1.60 -28.89 -17.21
CA SER A 486 -2.16 -29.27 -18.52
C SER A 486 -1.21 -29.01 -19.70
N LEU A 487 -0.01 -28.43 -19.49
CA LEU A 487 0.94 -28.12 -20.57
C LEU A 487 1.40 -29.33 -21.39
N GLU A 488 1.43 -30.52 -20.79
CA GLU A 488 1.77 -31.77 -21.47
C GLU A 488 0.90 -32.01 -22.71
N ARG A 489 -0.37 -31.58 -22.67
CA ARG A 489 -1.36 -31.81 -23.73
C ARG A 489 -1.43 -30.69 -24.77
N ILE A 490 -0.68 -29.60 -24.60
CA ILE A 490 -0.79 -28.41 -25.46
C ILE A 490 0.04 -28.59 -26.74
N CYS A 491 -0.47 -28.07 -27.87
CA CYS A 491 0.19 -28.09 -29.17
C CYS A 491 1.39 -27.11 -29.24
N GLU A 492 2.07 -27.03 -30.39
CA GLU A 492 3.21 -26.14 -30.64
C GLU A 492 2.91 -24.63 -30.50
N ALA A 493 1.63 -24.25 -30.52
CA ALA A 493 1.19 -22.87 -30.64
C ALA A 493 1.78 -21.92 -29.59
N PRO A 494 1.82 -22.23 -28.27
CA PRO A 494 2.41 -21.33 -27.28
C PRO A 494 3.91 -21.13 -27.44
N PHE A 495 4.67 -22.12 -27.94
CA PHE A 495 6.12 -22.00 -28.08
C PHE A 495 6.52 -21.18 -29.31
N SER A 496 5.71 -21.24 -30.36
CA SER A 496 5.94 -20.47 -31.59
C SER A 496 5.97 -18.96 -31.38
N VAL A 497 5.50 -18.47 -30.22
CA VAL A 497 5.65 -17.07 -29.80
C VAL A 497 7.12 -16.65 -29.74
N LEU A 498 8.01 -17.53 -29.30
CA LEU A 498 9.42 -17.22 -29.08
C LEU A 498 10.12 -16.87 -30.38
N ASN A 499 9.71 -17.46 -31.50
CA ASN A 499 10.27 -17.17 -32.83
C ASN A 499 9.46 -16.14 -33.63
N SER A 500 8.57 -15.39 -32.98
CA SER A 500 7.86 -14.29 -33.64
C SER A 500 8.70 -13.02 -33.66
N GLN A 501 8.82 -12.36 -34.81
CA GLN A 501 9.53 -11.08 -34.93
C GLN A 501 8.97 -9.98 -34.02
N TYR A 502 7.68 -10.09 -33.66
CA TYR A 502 6.98 -9.15 -32.80
C TYR A 502 7.09 -9.46 -31.30
N SER A 503 7.55 -10.65 -30.92
CA SER A 503 7.67 -10.99 -29.51
C SER A 503 8.76 -10.15 -28.84
N ASN A 504 8.44 -9.67 -27.64
CA ASN A 504 9.37 -8.97 -26.75
C ASN A 504 9.83 -9.83 -25.57
N LEU A 505 9.38 -11.10 -25.51
CA LEU A 505 9.65 -11.97 -24.37
C LEU A 505 11.16 -12.19 -24.17
N ARG A 506 11.61 -11.95 -22.93
CA ARG A 506 12.98 -12.12 -22.43
C ARG A 506 13.05 -13.20 -21.35
N GLY A 507 12.03 -13.31 -20.50
CA GLY A 507 11.94 -14.32 -19.46
C GLY A 507 10.74 -15.24 -19.65
N LEU A 508 10.96 -16.55 -19.58
CA LEU A 508 9.91 -17.56 -19.59
C LEU A 508 10.14 -18.58 -18.48
N ASP A 509 9.21 -18.66 -17.53
CA ASP A 509 9.22 -19.66 -16.47
C ASP A 509 8.14 -20.72 -16.73
N LEU A 510 8.58 -21.95 -17.03
CA LEU A 510 7.76 -23.13 -17.27
C LEU A 510 7.97 -24.19 -16.18
N SER A 511 8.54 -23.82 -15.04
CA SER A 511 8.89 -24.76 -13.98
C SER A 511 7.69 -25.59 -13.52
N ASN A 512 7.95 -26.83 -13.10
CA ASN A 512 6.95 -27.75 -12.56
C ASN A 512 5.79 -28.08 -13.50
N ASN A 513 6.01 -27.96 -14.80
CA ASN A 513 5.15 -28.56 -15.82
C ASN A 513 5.78 -29.86 -16.29
N ASP A 514 5.00 -30.93 -16.36
CA ASP A 514 5.47 -32.25 -16.82
C ASP A 514 5.64 -32.26 -18.36
N LEU A 515 6.62 -31.49 -18.85
CA LEU A 515 6.85 -31.23 -20.28
C LEU A 515 7.45 -32.43 -21.02
N HIS A 516 8.32 -33.20 -20.37
CA HIS A 516 9.11 -34.25 -21.00
C HIS A 516 9.98 -33.75 -22.18
N ASP A 517 10.82 -34.65 -22.71
CA ASP A 517 11.74 -34.32 -23.81
C ASP A 517 11.02 -33.90 -25.10
N SER A 518 9.80 -34.42 -25.34
CA SER A 518 9.02 -34.14 -26.53
C SER A 518 8.60 -32.67 -26.63
N LYS A 519 8.15 -32.05 -25.53
CA LYS A 519 7.82 -30.61 -25.52
C LYS A 519 9.07 -29.74 -25.48
N VAL A 520 10.14 -30.20 -24.83
CA VAL A 520 11.44 -29.53 -24.88
C VAL A 520 11.97 -29.49 -26.31
N ASN A 521 11.74 -30.51 -27.14
CA ASN A 521 12.08 -30.47 -28.56
C ASN A 521 11.34 -29.33 -29.29
N LEU A 522 10.01 -29.24 -29.12
CA LEU A 522 9.19 -28.17 -29.73
C LEU A 522 9.64 -26.77 -29.28
N LEU A 523 9.92 -26.63 -27.98
CA LEU A 523 10.48 -25.40 -27.41
C LEU A 523 11.85 -25.07 -28.03
N SER A 524 12.73 -26.07 -28.15
CA SER A 524 14.08 -25.92 -28.70
C SER A 524 14.07 -25.48 -30.16
N VAL A 525 13.13 -25.96 -30.97
CA VAL A 525 12.92 -25.48 -32.35
C VAL A 525 12.62 -23.98 -32.36
N SER A 526 11.79 -23.51 -31.41
CA SER A 526 11.42 -22.10 -31.32
C SER A 526 12.56 -21.23 -30.76
N VAL A 527 13.34 -21.74 -29.81
CA VAL A 527 14.52 -21.06 -29.25
C VAL A 527 15.64 -20.92 -30.28
N LYS A 528 15.80 -21.92 -31.16
CA LYS A 528 16.74 -21.91 -32.30
C LYS A 528 16.38 -20.87 -33.38
N GLY A 529 15.14 -20.40 -33.38
CA GLY A 529 14.64 -19.50 -34.41
C GLY A 529 15.34 -18.13 -34.41
N PRO A 530 15.52 -17.49 -35.58
CA PRO A 530 16.32 -16.26 -35.71
C PRO A 530 15.70 -15.04 -35.02
N HIS A 531 14.42 -15.11 -34.65
CA HIS A 531 13.72 -14.02 -33.97
C HIS A 531 13.61 -14.23 -32.46
N CYS A 532 14.16 -15.32 -31.92
CA CYS A 532 14.12 -15.58 -30.48
C CYS A 532 15.00 -14.59 -29.73
N LYS A 533 14.39 -13.85 -28.79
CA LYS A 533 15.08 -12.87 -27.94
C LYS A 533 15.18 -13.33 -26.48
N LEU A 534 14.85 -14.59 -26.20
CA LEU A 534 14.75 -15.10 -24.84
C LEU A 534 16.13 -15.09 -24.16
N GLU A 535 16.20 -14.49 -22.98
CA GLU A 535 17.41 -14.33 -22.17
C GLU A 535 17.39 -15.27 -20.95
N THR A 536 16.22 -15.53 -20.38
CA THR A 536 16.04 -16.41 -19.22
C THR A 536 14.97 -17.47 -19.51
N LEU A 537 15.31 -18.74 -19.29
CA LEU A 537 14.41 -19.88 -19.43
C LEU A 537 14.51 -20.78 -18.19
N SER A 538 13.40 -20.95 -17.49
CA SER A 538 13.32 -21.94 -16.40
C SER A 538 12.47 -23.13 -16.82
N LEU A 539 13.09 -24.30 -16.78
CA LEU A 539 12.50 -25.62 -17.02
C LEU A 539 12.72 -26.53 -15.79
N SER A 540 12.79 -25.92 -14.62
CA SER A 540 13.05 -26.61 -13.37
C SER A 540 11.91 -27.58 -13.05
N GLY A 541 12.22 -28.85 -12.80
CA GLY A 541 11.20 -29.86 -12.44
C GLY A 541 10.31 -30.32 -13.60
N CYS A 542 10.80 -30.29 -14.85
CA CYS A 542 10.01 -30.53 -16.06
C CYS A 542 10.07 -31.96 -16.65
N LEU A 543 10.62 -32.93 -15.90
CA LEU A 543 10.80 -34.32 -16.34
C LEU A 543 11.74 -34.47 -17.56
N ILE A 544 12.74 -33.61 -17.65
CA ILE A 544 13.69 -33.57 -18.78
C ILE A 544 14.78 -34.62 -18.57
N THR A 545 15.08 -35.40 -19.60
CA THR A 545 16.17 -36.37 -19.62
C THR A 545 17.40 -35.85 -20.37
N GLY A 546 18.40 -36.72 -20.57
CA GLY A 546 19.51 -36.40 -21.45
C GLY A 546 19.10 -36.12 -22.89
N GLU A 547 18.02 -36.71 -23.38
CA GLU A 547 17.51 -36.43 -24.72
C GLU A 547 17.03 -34.97 -24.84
N GLY A 548 16.19 -34.50 -23.91
CA GLY A 548 15.75 -33.10 -23.88
C GLY A 548 16.91 -32.11 -23.76
N CYS A 549 17.93 -32.46 -22.98
CA CYS A 549 19.15 -31.65 -22.89
C CYS A 549 19.93 -31.60 -24.20
N THR A 550 19.87 -32.63 -25.05
CA THR A 550 20.48 -32.59 -26.38
C THR A 550 19.76 -31.61 -27.31
N TYR A 551 18.43 -31.53 -27.26
CA TYR A 551 17.65 -30.55 -28.02
C TYR A 551 17.99 -29.12 -27.58
N LEU A 552 18.09 -28.87 -26.28
CA LEU A 552 18.48 -27.57 -25.72
C LEU A 552 19.91 -27.19 -26.10
N ALA A 553 20.88 -28.10 -25.99
CA ALA A 553 22.25 -27.83 -26.40
C ALA A 553 22.37 -27.48 -27.90
N SER A 554 21.57 -28.13 -28.75
CA SER A 554 21.47 -27.81 -30.18
C SER A 554 20.89 -26.41 -30.42
N ALA A 555 19.85 -26.02 -29.67
CA ALA A 555 19.28 -24.67 -29.74
C ALA A 555 20.27 -23.60 -29.27
N LEU A 556 20.99 -23.84 -28.18
CA LEU A 556 21.99 -22.92 -27.63
C LEU A 556 23.22 -22.75 -28.54
N SER A 557 23.58 -23.78 -29.29
CA SER A 557 24.68 -23.72 -30.27
C SER A 557 24.29 -22.99 -31.56
N SER A 558 23.02 -22.63 -31.72
CA SER A 558 22.55 -21.86 -32.88
C SER A 558 22.87 -20.39 -32.70
N ASN A 559 23.27 -19.70 -33.77
CA ASN A 559 23.67 -18.29 -33.72
C ASN A 559 22.64 -17.40 -34.46
N PRO A 560 21.99 -16.42 -33.79
CA PRO A 560 22.20 -16.02 -32.40
C PRO A 560 21.32 -16.78 -31.40
N SER A 561 21.93 -17.34 -30.35
CA SER A 561 21.23 -17.64 -29.10
C SER A 561 21.38 -16.45 -28.17
N HIS A 562 20.25 -15.92 -27.69
CA HIS A 562 20.21 -14.81 -26.75
C HIS A 562 20.18 -15.27 -25.28
N LEU A 563 20.10 -16.58 -25.04
CA LEU A 563 19.89 -17.14 -23.71
C LEU A 563 21.13 -16.95 -22.83
N ARG A 564 20.93 -16.31 -21.69
CA ARG A 564 21.93 -16.03 -20.65
C ARG A 564 21.73 -16.90 -19.41
N GLU A 565 20.49 -17.23 -19.08
CA GLU A 565 20.17 -18.04 -17.91
C GLU A 565 19.27 -19.22 -18.28
N LEU A 566 19.70 -20.42 -17.91
CA LEU A 566 18.95 -21.66 -18.08
C LEU A 566 18.88 -22.41 -16.76
N ASP A 567 17.66 -22.67 -16.27
CA ASP A 567 17.42 -23.49 -15.09
C ASP A 567 16.81 -24.85 -15.47
N LEU A 568 17.60 -25.90 -15.28
CA LEU A 568 17.27 -27.32 -15.44
C LEU A 568 17.28 -28.08 -14.10
N SER A 569 17.31 -27.38 -12.97
CA SER A 569 17.23 -28.01 -11.65
C SER A 569 16.03 -28.94 -11.51
N TYR A 570 16.14 -29.97 -10.69
CA TYR A 570 15.11 -30.99 -10.47
C TYR A 570 14.72 -31.76 -11.75
N ASN A 571 15.69 -32.05 -12.63
CA ASN A 571 15.52 -32.91 -13.80
C ASN A 571 16.54 -34.08 -13.79
N HIS A 572 16.59 -34.86 -14.87
CA HIS A 572 17.62 -35.88 -15.07
C HIS A 572 18.39 -35.70 -16.40
N PRO A 573 19.28 -34.70 -16.52
CA PRO A 573 20.05 -34.47 -17.75
C PRO A 573 20.93 -35.66 -18.20
N GLY A 574 21.16 -36.65 -17.33
CA GLY A 574 22.00 -37.80 -17.62
C GLY A 574 23.45 -37.42 -17.95
N HIS A 575 24.29 -38.42 -18.20
CA HIS A 575 25.69 -38.18 -18.54
C HIS A 575 25.83 -37.51 -19.93
N SER A 576 25.03 -37.93 -20.91
CA SER A 576 25.07 -37.40 -22.28
C SER A 576 24.66 -35.93 -22.35
N GLY A 577 23.54 -35.57 -21.74
CA GLY A 577 23.07 -34.19 -21.69
C GLY A 577 24.04 -33.28 -20.94
N MET A 578 24.54 -33.72 -19.78
CA MET A 578 25.55 -32.96 -19.03
C MET A 578 26.83 -32.73 -19.80
N LYS A 579 27.30 -33.74 -20.54
CA LYS A 579 28.50 -33.61 -21.38
C LYS A 579 28.32 -32.53 -22.45
N LEU A 580 27.16 -32.49 -23.12
CA LEU A 580 26.87 -31.50 -24.16
C LEU A 580 26.75 -30.08 -23.58
N LEU A 581 25.97 -29.91 -22.51
CA LEU A 581 25.79 -28.61 -21.86
C LEU A 581 27.12 -28.07 -21.31
N SER A 582 27.94 -28.93 -20.70
CA SER A 582 29.25 -28.54 -20.17
C SER A 582 30.27 -28.23 -21.27
N ALA A 583 30.18 -28.89 -22.42
CA ALA A 583 31.01 -28.58 -23.58
C ALA A 583 30.62 -27.22 -24.18
N GLY A 584 29.31 -26.96 -24.29
CA GLY A 584 28.80 -25.68 -24.78
C GLY A 584 29.19 -24.49 -23.89
N LEU A 585 29.20 -24.64 -22.56
CA LEU A 585 29.70 -23.59 -21.65
C LEU A 585 31.18 -23.21 -21.87
N LYS A 586 31.96 -24.07 -22.53
CA LYS A 586 33.35 -23.77 -22.91
C LYS A 586 33.48 -23.16 -24.30
N ASP A 587 32.41 -23.21 -25.09
CA ASP A 587 32.36 -22.65 -26.43
C ASP A 587 32.15 -21.12 -26.33
N PRO A 588 33.07 -20.29 -26.86
CA PRO A 588 32.91 -18.84 -26.84
C PRO A 588 31.70 -18.34 -27.66
N GLY A 589 31.11 -19.19 -28.49
CA GLY A 589 29.87 -18.92 -29.22
C GLY A 589 28.61 -18.98 -28.35
N TRP A 590 28.65 -19.63 -27.18
CA TRP A 590 27.55 -19.64 -26.23
C TRP A 590 27.54 -18.36 -25.39
N ARG A 591 26.37 -17.75 -25.23
CA ARG A 591 26.15 -16.55 -24.39
C ARG A 591 25.59 -16.87 -23.00
N LEU A 592 25.54 -18.16 -22.65
CA LEU A 592 24.92 -18.63 -21.42
C LEU A 592 25.83 -18.31 -20.22
N ASP A 593 25.43 -17.30 -19.44
CA ASP A 593 26.13 -16.85 -18.23
C ASP A 593 25.89 -17.80 -17.05
N THR A 594 24.65 -18.32 -16.92
CA THR A 594 24.24 -19.17 -15.79
C THR A 594 23.50 -20.42 -16.26
N LEU A 595 24.01 -21.58 -15.86
CA LEU A 595 23.33 -22.87 -16.01
C LEU A 595 23.10 -23.48 -14.62
N ARG A 596 21.83 -23.63 -14.21
CA ARG A 596 21.46 -24.33 -12.98
C ARG A 596 21.00 -25.73 -13.33
N VAL A 597 21.65 -26.76 -12.79
CA VAL A 597 21.27 -28.16 -13.02
C VAL A 597 20.94 -28.90 -11.73
N GLU A 598 21.63 -28.56 -10.65
CA GLU A 598 21.43 -29.26 -9.39
C GLU A 598 20.26 -28.67 -8.59
N PRO A 599 19.46 -29.51 -7.91
CA PRO A 599 19.65 -30.95 -7.80
C PRO A 599 19.17 -31.73 -9.03
N ALA A 600 19.93 -32.74 -9.50
CA ALA A 600 19.58 -33.58 -10.64
C ALA A 600 19.53 -35.09 -10.28
N GLY A 601 18.96 -35.90 -11.17
CA GLY A 601 18.93 -37.36 -11.03
C GLY A 601 17.59 -38.03 -11.34
N VAL A 602 17.63 -39.35 -11.51
CA VAL A 602 16.47 -40.19 -11.87
C VAL A 602 15.29 -39.99 -10.91
N ARG A 603 15.55 -39.67 -9.64
CA ARG A 603 14.49 -39.43 -8.64
C ARG A 603 13.51 -38.33 -9.04
N TRP A 604 13.94 -37.37 -9.85
CA TRP A 604 13.13 -36.23 -10.28
C TRP A 604 12.27 -36.52 -11.51
N LEU A 605 12.43 -37.69 -12.14
CA LEU A 605 11.55 -38.20 -13.20
C LEU A 605 10.26 -38.81 -12.62
N ARG A 606 9.65 -38.11 -11.65
CA ARG A 606 8.36 -38.44 -11.06
C ARG A 606 7.38 -37.32 -11.42
N PRO A 607 6.20 -37.61 -11.99
CA PRO A 607 5.23 -36.57 -12.32
C PRO A 607 4.72 -35.78 -11.10
N GLY A 608 4.36 -34.51 -11.32
CA GLY A 608 3.76 -33.63 -10.32
C GLY A 608 4.61 -33.36 -9.07
N LEU A 609 3.98 -32.80 -8.02
CA LEU A 609 4.69 -32.36 -6.82
C LEU A 609 5.36 -33.49 -6.01
N ARG A 610 4.93 -34.74 -6.21
CA ARG A 610 5.49 -35.93 -5.55
C ARG A 610 6.97 -36.16 -5.86
N LYS A 611 7.52 -35.54 -6.90
CA LYS A 611 8.97 -35.54 -7.17
C LYS A 611 9.78 -34.89 -6.04
N TYR A 612 9.18 -33.95 -5.32
CA TYR A 612 9.77 -33.25 -4.18
C TYR A 612 9.60 -33.99 -2.85
N SER A 613 9.14 -35.25 -2.87
CA SER A 613 8.87 -36.01 -1.66
C SER A 613 10.11 -36.07 -0.75
N CYS A 614 9.94 -35.61 0.49
CA CYS A 614 10.96 -35.66 1.52
C CYS A 614 10.48 -36.47 2.71
N GLU A 615 11.35 -37.33 3.24
CA GLU A 615 11.06 -38.08 4.45
C GLU A 615 11.27 -37.19 5.67
N LEU A 616 10.20 -36.97 6.43
CA LEU A 616 10.24 -36.20 7.66
C LEU A 616 10.55 -37.11 8.84
N THR A 617 11.32 -36.60 9.79
CA THR A 617 11.44 -37.24 11.09
C THR A 617 11.08 -36.27 12.20
N ILE A 618 10.30 -36.76 13.16
CA ILE A 618 9.96 -36.06 14.39
C ILE A 618 11.20 -35.82 15.24
N ASP A 619 11.37 -34.59 15.73
CA ASP A 619 12.38 -34.23 16.72
C ASP A 619 11.83 -34.50 18.12
N THR A 620 12.23 -35.64 18.71
CA THR A 620 11.81 -36.10 20.05
C THR A 620 12.18 -35.12 21.17
N ASN A 621 13.13 -34.21 20.95
CA ASN A 621 13.47 -33.16 21.90
C ASN A 621 12.42 -32.06 21.98
N THR A 622 11.57 -31.92 20.95
CA THR A 622 10.53 -30.89 20.90
C THR A 622 9.16 -31.40 21.37
N VAL A 623 8.95 -32.72 21.38
CA VAL A 623 7.65 -33.36 21.59
C VAL A 623 7.06 -33.06 22.97
N ASN A 624 5.85 -32.52 23.02
CA ASN A 624 5.14 -32.34 24.28
C ASN A 624 4.89 -33.70 24.98
N THR A 625 4.98 -33.74 26.31
CA THR A 625 4.85 -34.98 27.09
C THR A 625 3.46 -35.61 27.05
N LYS A 626 2.43 -34.92 26.55
CA LYS A 626 1.09 -35.50 26.30
C LYS A 626 0.91 -36.06 24.89
N LEU A 627 1.98 -36.13 24.10
CA LEU A 627 1.99 -36.75 22.78
C LEU A 627 2.76 -38.08 22.84
N GLN A 628 2.11 -39.15 22.41
CA GLN A 628 2.71 -40.47 22.26
C GLN A 628 3.12 -40.70 20.80
N LEU A 629 4.37 -41.11 20.61
CA LEU A 629 4.89 -41.56 19.33
C LEU A 629 4.69 -43.07 19.19
N SER A 630 4.26 -43.49 18.01
CA SER A 630 4.04 -44.89 17.64
C SER A 630 4.42 -45.10 16.17
N ASP A 631 4.41 -46.35 15.70
CA ASP A 631 4.73 -46.71 14.32
C ASP A 631 6.10 -46.15 13.88
N ASN A 632 7.16 -46.55 14.60
CA ASN A 632 8.52 -46.06 14.39
C ASN A 632 8.64 -44.53 14.38
N ASN A 633 7.92 -43.86 15.29
CA ASN A 633 7.84 -42.40 15.40
C ASN A 633 7.25 -41.69 14.17
N ARG A 634 6.43 -42.39 13.36
CA ARG A 634 5.70 -41.79 12.24
C ARG A 634 4.28 -41.39 12.59
N LYS A 635 3.69 -41.97 13.64
CA LYS A 635 2.35 -41.65 14.13
C LYS A 635 2.39 -40.99 15.49
N VAL A 636 1.65 -39.90 15.62
CA VAL A 636 1.54 -39.07 16.82
C VAL A 636 0.09 -39.08 17.28
N THR A 637 -0.12 -39.47 18.52
CA THR A 637 -1.46 -39.48 19.15
C THR A 637 -1.40 -38.68 20.43
N ARG A 638 -2.42 -37.85 20.69
CA ARG A 638 -2.54 -37.21 22.01
C ARG A 638 -3.12 -38.21 23.01
N VAL A 639 -2.46 -38.33 24.15
CA VAL A 639 -2.85 -39.21 25.27
C VAL A 639 -2.95 -38.41 26.57
N GLU A 640 -3.65 -38.95 27.56
CA GLU A 640 -3.78 -38.32 28.87
C GLU A 640 -2.59 -38.65 29.78
N GLU A 641 -1.89 -39.76 29.57
CA GLU A 641 -0.70 -40.13 30.33
C GLU A 641 0.52 -39.30 29.92
N VAL A 642 1.32 -38.89 30.92
CA VAL A 642 2.60 -38.21 30.67
C VAL A 642 3.60 -39.22 30.12
N GLN A 643 4.05 -39.01 28.89
CA GLN A 643 5.05 -39.82 28.21
C GLN A 643 6.46 -39.45 28.71
N SER A 644 7.31 -40.47 28.83
CA SER A 644 8.68 -40.33 29.35
C SER A 644 9.64 -39.90 28.24
N TYR A 645 9.87 -38.60 28.11
CA TYR A 645 10.92 -38.02 27.27
C TYR A 645 11.98 -37.31 28.12
N PRO A 646 13.27 -37.30 27.72
CA PRO A 646 14.31 -36.54 28.42
C PRO A 646 13.96 -35.04 28.48
N ASP A 647 14.29 -34.35 29.58
CA ASP A 647 14.11 -32.90 29.61
C ASP A 647 15.01 -32.21 28.58
N HIS A 648 14.47 -31.18 27.92
CA HIS A 648 15.17 -30.47 26.85
C HIS A 648 14.64 -29.04 26.71
N PRO A 649 15.50 -28.02 26.50
CA PRO A 649 15.05 -26.63 26.37
C PRO A 649 14.07 -26.39 25.20
N ASP A 650 14.20 -27.16 24.13
CA ASP A 650 13.33 -27.05 22.94
C ASP A 650 11.96 -27.76 23.09
N ARG A 651 11.67 -28.39 24.23
CA ARG A 651 10.43 -29.12 24.45
C ARG A 651 9.24 -28.17 24.59
N PHE A 652 8.18 -28.42 23.83
CA PHE A 652 6.90 -27.73 24.05
C PHE A 652 6.27 -28.20 25.36
N ASP A 653 5.86 -27.27 26.21
CA ASP A 653 5.35 -27.56 27.56
C ASP A 653 3.83 -27.39 27.68
N VAL A 654 3.27 -26.30 27.13
CA VAL A 654 1.87 -25.92 27.27
C VAL A 654 1.01 -26.57 26.18
N CYS A 655 1.42 -26.39 24.91
CA CYS A 655 0.65 -26.84 23.75
C CYS A 655 1.16 -28.19 23.26
N LYS A 656 0.23 -29.06 22.82
CA LYS A 656 0.48 -30.46 22.45
C LYS A 656 1.03 -30.51 21.04
N GLN A 657 2.26 -30.01 20.92
CA GLN A 657 2.95 -29.71 19.67
C GLN A 657 4.29 -30.43 19.59
N LEU A 658 4.79 -30.52 18.37
CA LEU A 658 6.16 -30.95 18.06
C LEU A 658 6.64 -30.34 16.75
N LEU A 659 7.95 -30.36 16.54
CA LEU A 659 8.58 -30.13 15.24
C LEU A 659 9.25 -31.40 14.72
N CYS A 660 9.39 -31.46 13.41
CA CYS A 660 10.32 -32.34 12.73
C CYS A 660 11.73 -31.75 12.78
N ARG A 661 12.76 -32.60 12.71
CA ARG A 661 14.17 -32.16 12.70
C ARG A 661 14.64 -31.59 11.36
N ASN A 662 13.89 -31.85 10.29
CA ASN A 662 14.23 -31.48 8.92
C ASN A 662 14.09 -29.97 8.71
N GLY A 663 15.21 -29.26 8.55
CA GLY A 663 15.22 -27.86 8.12
C GLY A 663 15.14 -27.76 6.60
N LEU A 664 13.99 -27.34 6.09
CA LEU A 664 13.68 -27.23 4.66
C LEU A 664 14.20 -25.90 4.10
N THR A 665 15.02 -25.96 3.05
CA THR A 665 15.62 -24.79 2.39
C THR A 665 15.37 -24.74 0.88
N GLY A 666 14.89 -25.83 0.28
CA GLY A 666 14.59 -25.94 -1.15
C GLY A 666 13.11 -26.21 -1.42
N ARG A 667 12.84 -27.04 -2.43
CA ARG A 667 11.49 -27.54 -2.73
C ARG A 667 11.25 -28.86 -1.99
N CYS A 668 10.17 -28.93 -1.22
CA CYS A 668 9.86 -30.08 -0.39
C CYS A 668 8.37 -30.39 -0.42
N TYR A 669 8.04 -31.68 -0.49
CA TYR A 669 6.68 -32.19 -0.49
C TYR A 669 6.57 -33.31 0.55
N TRP A 670 5.48 -33.34 1.31
CA TRP A 670 5.15 -34.47 2.17
C TRP A 670 3.65 -34.61 2.33
N GLU A 671 3.20 -35.82 2.62
CA GLU A 671 1.80 -36.14 2.89
C GLU A 671 1.63 -36.54 4.34
N VAL A 672 0.51 -36.14 4.93
CA VAL A 672 0.11 -36.55 6.27
C VAL A 672 -1.33 -37.03 6.28
N GLU A 673 -1.56 -38.10 6.99
CA GLU A 673 -2.89 -38.62 7.28
C GLU A 673 -3.29 -38.14 8.68
N TRP A 674 -4.51 -37.63 8.83
CA TRP A 674 -4.98 -37.08 10.10
C TRP A 674 -6.29 -37.71 10.55
N ARG A 675 -6.56 -37.62 11.85
CA ARG A 675 -7.87 -37.92 12.44
C ARG A 675 -8.13 -36.93 13.57
N GLY A 676 -9.33 -36.36 13.59
CA GLY A 676 -9.74 -35.38 14.59
C GLY A 676 -9.11 -34.01 14.37
N ASP A 677 -8.88 -33.29 15.46
CA ASP A 677 -8.41 -31.91 15.45
C ASP A 677 -6.89 -31.85 15.38
N VAL A 678 -6.35 -31.45 14.22
CA VAL A 678 -4.91 -31.41 13.96
C VAL A 678 -4.53 -30.09 13.28
N TYR A 679 -3.42 -29.49 13.72
CA TYR A 679 -2.76 -28.41 12.98
C TYR A 679 -1.55 -28.98 12.26
N ILE A 680 -1.56 -28.93 10.93
CA ILE A 680 -0.46 -29.30 10.05
C ILE A 680 0.29 -28.01 9.72
N SER A 681 1.52 -27.88 10.19
CA SER A 681 2.20 -26.59 10.27
C SER A 681 3.60 -26.62 9.70
N VAL A 682 4.09 -25.44 9.35
CA VAL A 682 5.49 -25.17 9.02
C VAL A 682 5.92 -23.94 9.81
N SER A 683 7.12 -23.95 10.40
CA SER A 683 7.59 -22.88 11.27
C SER A 683 9.11 -22.67 11.23
N TYR A 684 9.57 -21.46 11.53
CA TYR A 684 10.98 -21.23 11.86
C TYR A 684 11.37 -21.94 13.16
N ARG A 685 12.64 -22.35 13.26
CA ARG A 685 13.14 -23.07 14.45
C ARG A 685 13.02 -22.26 15.74
N ARG A 686 13.10 -20.93 15.66
CA ARG A 686 13.09 -20.03 16.82
C ARG A 686 11.71 -19.80 17.44
N ILE A 687 10.67 -20.47 16.94
CA ILE A 687 9.33 -20.39 17.55
C ILE A 687 9.43 -20.68 19.06
N ARG A 688 8.75 -19.84 19.84
CA ARG A 688 8.76 -19.93 21.30
C ARG A 688 8.19 -21.29 21.73
N ARG A 689 8.90 -22.01 22.60
CA ARG A 689 8.50 -23.35 23.07
C ARG A 689 7.63 -23.32 24.31
N LYS A 690 7.83 -22.29 25.13
CA LYS A 690 7.27 -22.17 26.48
C LYS A 690 6.44 -20.90 26.64
N GLY A 691 5.33 -20.98 27.36
CA GLY A 691 4.47 -19.83 27.70
C GLY A 691 3.15 -19.77 26.93
N GLY A 692 2.65 -18.55 26.70
CA GLY A 692 1.29 -18.30 26.18
C GLY A 692 1.11 -18.48 24.68
N ARG A 693 0.14 -17.75 24.10
CA ARG A 693 -0.37 -17.93 22.73
C ARG A 693 0.70 -17.91 21.62
N ASP A 694 1.79 -17.18 21.80
CA ASP A 694 2.87 -17.07 20.80
C ASP A 694 3.63 -18.39 20.55
N CYS A 695 3.48 -19.40 21.43
CA CYS A 695 4.06 -20.72 21.21
C CYS A 695 3.22 -21.61 20.27
N VAL A 696 1.98 -21.23 19.96
CA VAL A 696 1.05 -22.04 19.16
C VAL A 696 1.29 -21.80 17.68
N PHE A 697 1.43 -22.88 16.89
CA PHE A 697 1.54 -22.77 15.44
C PHE A 697 0.34 -22.02 14.85
N GLY A 698 0.62 -21.10 13.91
CA GLY A 698 -0.34 -20.22 13.28
C GLY A 698 -0.72 -18.97 14.09
N HIS A 699 -0.42 -18.92 15.40
CA HIS A 699 -0.73 -17.78 16.26
C HIS A 699 0.42 -16.77 16.42
N ASN A 700 1.49 -16.93 15.66
CA ASN A 700 2.65 -16.04 15.61
C ASN A 700 3.08 -15.81 14.15
N TYR A 701 3.95 -14.83 13.92
CA TYR A 701 4.47 -14.49 12.59
C TYR A 701 5.51 -15.51 12.06
N GLN A 702 5.89 -16.51 12.85
CA GLN A 702 6.95 -17.47 12.54
C GLN A 702 6.42 -18.82 12.06
N SER A 703 5.10 -18.98 11.97
CA SER A 703 4.47 -20.25 11.61
C SER A 703 3.23 -20.05 10.76
N TRP A 704 2.98 -21.05 9.92
CA TRP A 704 1.85 -21.16 9.02
C TRP A 704 1.22 -22.53 9.22
N SER A 705 -0.10 -22.58 9.38
CA SER A 705 -0.78 -23.80 9.77
C SER A 705 -2.06 -24.00 9.00
N LEU A 706 -2.34 -25.27 8.67
CA LEU A 706 -3.65 -25.74 8.25
C LEU A 706 -4.30 -26.46 9.42
N TYR A 707 -5.50 -26.04 9.80
CA TYR A 707 -6.35 -26.71 10.76
C TYR A 707 -7.29 -27.68 10.05
N CYS A 708 -7.28 -28.93 10.50
CA CYS A 708 -8.18 -29.98 10.08
C CYS A 708 -8.97 -30.50 11.28
N ASP A 709 -10.26 -30.78 11.07
CA ASP A 709 -11.14 -31.44 12.04
C ASP A 709 -11.63 -32.80 11.50
N TYR A 710 -12.67 -33.36 12.13
CA TYR A 710 -13.29 -34.62 11.70
C TYR A 710 -13.99 -34.56 10.33
N ASN A 711 -14.37 -33.38 9.85
CA ASN A 711 -15.08 -33.16 8.59
C ASN A 711 -14.13 -32.82 7.45
N GLY A 712 -12.97 -32.22 7.74
CA GLY A 712 -12.01 -31.86 6.71
C GLY A 712 -11.01 -30.78 7.13
N PRO A 713 -10.21 -30.29 6.16
CA PRO A 713 -9.49 -29.03 6.29
C PRO A 713 -10.47 -27.85 6.34
N CYS A 714 -10.39 -27.02 7.38
CA CYS A 714 -11.38 -25.97 7.64
C CYS A 714 -10.80 -24.56 7.55
N HIS A 715 -9.61 -24.36 8.12
CA HIS A 715 -9.01 -23.03 8.26
C HIS A 715 -7.51 -23.08 8.05
N VAL A 716 -6.94 -22.00 7.52
CA VAL A 716 -5.51 -21.74 7.67
C VAL A 716 -5.26 -20.63 8.68
N TRP A 717 -4.10 -20.70 9.34
CA TRP A 717 -3.68 -19.77 10.37
C TRP A 717 -2.27 -19.25 10.10
N HIS A 718 -2.10 -17.93 10.24
CA HIS A 718 -0.80 -17.29 10.27
C HIS A 718 -0.90 -15.98 11.08
N ASN A 719 0.08 -15.72 11.95
CA ASN A 719 0.12 -14.50 12.76
C ASN A 719 -1.19 -14.20 13.50
N ASN A 720 -1.81 -15.24 14.09
CA ASN A 720 -3.04 -15.13 14.88
C ASN A 720 -4.26 -14.67 14.06
N ARG A 721 -4.19 -14.83 12.74
CA ARG A 721 -5.26 -14.59 11.78
C ARG A 721 -5.71 -15.92 11.17
N GLN A 722 -7.01 -16.11 11.16
CA GLN A 722 -7.68 -17.27 10.61
C GLN A 722 -8.28 -16.92 9.25
N ILE A 723 -8.14 -17.82 8.27
CA ILE A 723 -8.80 -17.71 6.97
C ILE A 723 -9.57 -19.01 6.76
N SER A 724 -10.87 -18.91 6.48
CA SER A 724 -11.69 -20.08 6.15
C SER A 724 -11.36 -20.59 4.75
N ILE A 725 -11.32 -21.90 4.61
CA ILE A 725 -11.13 -22.58 3.33
C ILE A 725 -12.51 -23.02 2.85
N SER A 726 -12.82 -22.77 1.58
CA SER A 726 -14.05 -23.25 0.96
C SER A 726 -13.93 -24.76 0.74
N SER A 727 -14.55 -25.54 1.61
CA SER A 727 -14.62 -27.00 1.46
C SER A 727 -15.46 -27.34 0.23
N SER A 728 -14.81 -27.71 -0.88
CA SER A 728 -15.51 -28.36 -1.98
C SER A 728 -16.06 -29.70 -1.48
N SER A 729 -17.37 -29.87 -1.60
CA SER A 729 -18.12 -31.05 -1.19
C SER A 729 -17.86 -32.24 -2.13
N SER A 730 -16.60 -32.67 -2.24
CA SER A 730 -16.25 -33.91 -2.96
C SER A 730 -16.55 -35.10 -2.05
N SER A 731 -17.34 -36.06 -2.54
CA SER A 731 -17.81 -37.24 -1.83
C SER A 731 -16.75 -38.29 -1.47
N SER A 732 -15.48 -38.09 -1.86
CA SER A 732 -14.36 -38.95 -1.47
C SER A 732 -13.67 -38.43 -0.20
N VAL A 733 -14.03 -39.03 0.94
CA VAL A 733 -13.48 -38.71 2.26
C VAL A 733 -12.04 -39.25 2.37
N SER A 734 -11.07 -38.54 1.82
CA SER A 734 -9.66 -38.78 2.12
C SER A 734 -9.20 -37.83 3.23
N ASN A 735 -8.83 -38.41 4.37
CA ASN A 735 -8.21 -37.69 5.48
C ASN A 735 -6.69 -37.56 5.29
N ARG A 736 -6.28 -37.16 4.08
CA ARG A 736 -4.88 -36.92 3.73
C ARG A 736 -4.67 -35.52 3.15
N VAL A 737 -3.68 -34.83 3.70
CA VAL A 737 -3.22 -33.52 3.24
C VAL A 737 -1.81 -33.66 2.69
N ALA A 738 -1.56 -33.03 1.56
CA ALA A 738 -0.21 -32.80 1.05
C ALA A 738 0.21 -31.36 1.36
N VAL A 739 1.47 -31.20 1.74
CA VAL A 739 2.11 -29.90 1.95
C VAL A 739 3.26 -29.77 0.96
N TYR A 740 3.30 -28.66 0.24
CA TYR A 740 4.39 -28.32 -0.67
C TYR A 740 4.98 -26.97 -0.27
N VAL A 741 6.31 -26.90 -0.16
CA VAL A 741 7.06 -25.69 0.13
C VAL A 741 8.04 -25.47 -1.00
N ASP A 742 8.05 -24.26 -1.56
CA ASP A 742 9.11 -23.74 -2.44
C ASP A 742 9.78 -22.56 -1.71
N CYS A 743 10.82 -22.86 -0.93
CA CYS A 743 11.51 -21.85 -0.14
C CYS A 743 12.08 -20.72 -1.02
N PRO A 744 12.77 -21.00 -2.16
CA PRO A 744 13.24 -19.95 -3.08
C PRO A 744 12.13 -19.06 -3.65
N ALA A 745 10.98 -19.64 -4.02
CA ALA A 745 9.85 -18.88 -4.55
C ALA A 745 9.04 -18.18 -3.45
N GLY A 746 9.27 -18.51 -2.18
CA GLY A 746 8.52 -17.96 -1.06
C GLY A 746 7.08 -18.47 -0.99
N THR A 747 6.84 -19.73 -1.39
CA THR A 747 5.49 -20.30 -1.41
C THR A 747 5.33 -21.51 -0.48
N LEU A 748 4.20 -21.57 0.21
CA LEU A 748 3.76 -22.73 1.00
C LEU A 748 2.32 -23.04 0.62
N SER A 749 2.10 -24.22 0.05
CA SER A 749 0.81 -24.67 -0.47
C SER A 749 0.31 -25.91 0.26
N PHE A 750 -0.98 -25.93 0.56
CA PHE A 750 -1.70 -27.07 1.13
C PHE A 750 -2.66 -27.64 0.11
N TYR A 751 -2.74 -28.96 0.02
CA TYR A 751 -3.64 -29.67 -0.88
C TYR A 751 -4.34 -30.80 -0.13
N ARG A 752 -5.60 -31.08 -0.49
CA ARG A 752 -6.28 -32.32 -0.13
C ARG A 752 -5.93 -33.38 -1.16
N VAL A 753 -5.54 -34.57 -0.71
CA VAL A 753 -5.19 -35.69 -1.60
C VAL A 753 -6.44 -36.53 -1.81
N SER A 754 -6.95 -36.62 -3.04
CA SER A 754 -8.15 -37.40 -3.38
C SER A 754 -7.88 -38.27 -4.60
N SER A 755 -7.92 -39.61 -4.46
CA SER A 755 -7.69 -40.55 -5.57
C SER A 755 -6.49 -40.18 -6.47
N ASP A 756 -5.34 -39.91 -5.84
CA ASP A 756 -4.09 -39.45 -6.46
C ASP A 756 -4.11 -38.07 -7.13
N THR A 757 -5.21 -37.34 -7.04
CA THR A 757 -5.28 -35.93 -7.45
C THR A 757 -5.05 -35.00 -6.26
N LEU A 758 -4.35 -33.88 -6.50
CA LEU A 758 -4.14 -32.82 -5.52
C LEU A 758 -5.18 -31.72 -5.74
N ILE A 759 -6.08 -31.56 -4.77
CA ILE A 759 -7.05 -30.46 -4.73
C ILE A 759 -6.43 -29.35 -3.91
N HIS A 760 -6.13 -28.21 -4.53
CA HIS A 760 -5.56 -27.06 -3.83
C HIS A 760 -6.51 -26.54 -2.75
N LEU A 761 -5.95 -26.25 -1.56
CA LEU A 761 -6.68 -25.69 -0.43
C LEU A 761 -6.28 -24.24 -0.18
N HIS A 762 -4.97 -23.96 -0.08
CA HIS A 762 -4.45 -22.63 0.21
C HIS A 762 -2.98 -22.50 -0.14
N THR A 763 -2.54 -21.29 -0.51
CA THR A 763 -1.12 -20.93 -0.65
C THR A 763 -0.79 -19.66 0.11
N PHE A 764 0.24 -19.73 0.95
CA PHE A 764 0.91 -18.56 1.51
C PHE A 764 2.03 -18.10 0.58
N ASN A 765 2.08 -16.81 0.28
CA ASN A 765 3.18 -16.17 -0.45
C ASN A 765 3.90 -15.22 0.52
N THR A 766 5.17 -15.46 0.78
CA THR A 766 5.99 -14.65 1.69
C THR A 766 7.48 -14.88 1.43
N THR A 767 8.33 -13.96 1.83
CA THR A 767 9.78 -14.19 1.80
C THR A 767 10.17 -14.96 3.05
N PHE A 768 10.60 -16.21 2.88
CA PHE A 768 11.14 -16.99 3.99
C PHE A 768 12.58 -16.55 4.27
N THR A 769 12.89 -16.24 5.52
CA THR A 769 14.20 -15.69 5.92
C THR A 769 15.13 -16.73 6.52
N GLU A 770 14.60 -17.89 6.87
CA GLU A 770 15.28 -18.97 7.61
C GLU A 770 14.75 -20.33 7.15
N PRO A 771 15.48 -21.43 7.41
CA PRO A 771 14.98 -22.78 7.15
C PRO A 771 13.66 -23.04 7.88
N LEU A 772 12.76 -23.72 7.18
CA LEU A 772 11.42 -24.05 7.65
C LEU A 772 11.36 -25.47 8.21
N TYR A 773 10.62 -25.67 9.30
CA TYR A 773 10.51 -26.95 9.98
C TYR A 773 9.05 -27.38 10.03
N PRO A 774 8.68 -28.55 9.47
CA PRO A 774 7.34 -29.10 9.62
C PRO A 774 7.01 -29.35 11.09
N GLY A 775 5.76 -29.12 11.48
CA GLY A 775 5.30 -29.26 12.84
C GLY A 775 3.84 -29.65 12.92
N PHE A 776 3.45 -30.25 14.05
CA PHE A 776 2.10 -30.74 14.27
C PHE A 776 1.59 -30.34 15.64
N THR A 777 0.33 -29.92 15.72
CA THR A 777 -0.45 -29.81 16.96
C THR A 777 -1.54 -30.87 16.94
N VAL A 778 -1.67 -31.67 18.00
CA VAL A 778 -2.66 -32.76 18.07
C VAL A 778 -3.68 -32.51 19.19
N GLY A 779 -4.95 -32.44 18.81
CA GLY A 779 -6.10 -32.30 19.69
C GLY A 779 -6.43 -33.58 20.47
N HIS A 780 -7.39 -33.50 21.39
CA HIS A 780 -7.78 -34.64 22.21
C HIS A 780 -8.44 -35.73 21.34
N GLY A 781 -8.11 -37.01 21.56
CA GLY A 781 -8.62 -38.13 20.76
C GLY A 781 -8.18 -38.10 19.28
N SER A 782 -7.24 -37.25 18.93
CA SER A 782 -6.80 -36.99 17.56
C SER A 782 -5.43 -37.62 17.29
N SER A 783 -5.10 -37.83 16.03
CA SER A 783 -3.80 -38.36 15.61
C SER A 783 -3.36 -37.82 14.27
N VAL A 784 -2.06 -37.76 14.04
CA VAL A 784 -1.45 -37.47 12.74
C VAL A 784 -0.37 -38.50 12.43
N SER A 785 -0.31 -38.94 11.18
CA SER A 785 0.67 -39.90 10.69
C SER A 785 1.40 -39.34 9.47
N LEU A 786 2.73 -39.45 9.45
CA LEU A 786 3.55 -39.15 8.28
C LEU A 786 3.40 -40.30 7.26
N CYS A 787 2.98 -39.99 6.03
CA CYS A 787 2.77 -40.97 4.95
C CYS A 787 4.07 -41.37 4.25
#